data_AF-A0A1Q9S7H0-F1
#
_entry.id   AF-A0A1Q9S7H0-F1
#
_cell.length_a   1.000
_cell.length_b   1.000
_cell.length_c   1.000
_cell.angle_alpha   90.00
_cell.angle_beta   90.00
_cell.angle_gamma   90.00
#
_symmetry.space_group_name_H-M   'P 1'
#
loop_
_entity.id
_entity.type
_entity.pdbx_description
1 polymer ?
#
loop_
_entity_poly.entity_id
_entity_poly.type
_entity_poly.pdbx_seq_one_letter_code
_entity_poly.pdbx_strand_id
1 'polypeptide(L)'
;MLGKAVSCLSGRTAVYRRELLLEIEDDFMNEKFWGIQSLSGDDKRLTTLILERGHLTYMQRTAEVWSTFPDRWRTFFRQRLRWARNTWRSDLRALSKPWVWRHPFLAYTMIDKGISSFTLLLGPVAMTFALVTQNWILAGVLLLWWQVSRAAKLAPHIRRRPSSFFFVLGYVVVSWLMAIIKITALVTIRKQAWLTREVAVENGEVVRTTETDHTHADDHHHDDHHDDHHDNVIPLRRQRHEHRHHQQTVDGADHRGRRDHARGPRAHGGHRRRHHPGHPRRGPAGRRGRAGQVITPDNAASARRSWESRGRPHRMAIVRDYRIDIVTDGRLTRQVGRAGGTVGITDLDRALPSSWLTVDGGTATLDATVVLVRNVSMRLAGSGGSVQTLQLAGGATAADAASIHTGGGTVDLEGITITSVDPDTGQPLPADAKGRPTIVASNGGRLDATDVTINDLGALSDGTPGTDDDGTSAVEFHTGSTGSLVRTTVARASTGVTLSHTDDVRLDQLTVADSAEDGLVLAGDEGTTMSGIRATGNGENGVLVSGESGGRPITGISTNANGAFGLAVVGESGTQVSGVDTTADEAGGLRISRSTNIAVNAYTATDQRMGVFTHVNSSGIVLDGVQTTGGARGLVVEKSTSALEAKNSTFSGARVAGVAVNGNNIALTGVYVADSRSAVRVDRGAHDIRLDALTVNGGRDGVVTAAGTSGSSSATSRSATSSTTACAPSPRTRASPARRSPVAAPAWTSRRAPRSPTRRSPHPAWGSAPARSSRCTPPASPSTRPSSASTAPRATRSRSSTPTCTPWSRCAV
;
A
#
# COMPACT_ATOMS: atom_id res chain seq x y z
N MET A 1 23.44 -30.17 -18.03
CA MET A 1 22.89 -30.87 -16.85
C MET A 1 22.91 -30.02 -15.58
N LEU A 2 23.93 -29.19 -15.32
CA LEU A 2 23.90 -28.22 -14.21
C LEU A 2 22.96 -27.05 -14.55
N GLY A 3 21.84 -26.90 -13.84
CA GLY A 3 20.93 -25.76 -13.98
C GLY A 3 19.48 -26.08 -14.36
N LYS A 4 19.14 -27.36 -14.55
CA LYS A 4 17.75 -27.83 -14.81
C LYS A 4 17.04 -28.34 -13.54
N ALA A 5 17.72 -28.27 -12.39
CA ALA A 5 17.18 -28.66 -11.09
C ALA A 5 17.86 -27.85 -9.99
N VAL A 6 17.13 -26.89 -9.40
CA VAL A 6 17.58 -26.10 -8.25
C VAL A 6 16.95 -26.63 -6.96
N SER A 7 17.64 -26.47 -5.83
CA SER A 7 17.12 -26.93 -4.52
C SER A 7 15.99 -26.06 -3.96
N CYS A 8 15.80 -24.86 -4.50
CA CYS A 8 14.79 -23.91 -4.06
C CYS A 8 14.62 -22.83 -5.14
N LEU A 9 13.40 -22.63 -5.61
CA LEU A 9 12.97 -21.40 -6.27
C LEU A 9 12.48 -20.46 -5.17
N SER A 10 13.09 -19.29 -5.03
CA SER A 10 12.70 -18.36 -3.96
C SER A 10 11.39 -17.66 -4.32
N GLY A 11 10.41 -17.65 -3.40
CA GLY A 11 9.07 -17.14 -3.63
C GLY A 11 9.03 -15.68 -4.09
N ARG A 12 10.02 -14.86 -3.71
CA ARG A 12 10.15 -13.45 -4.16
C ARG A 12 10.34 -13.29 -5.68
N THR A 13 10.78 -14.35 -6.35
CA THR A 13 11.19 -14.33 -7.77
C THR A 13 10.74 -15.57 -8.54
N ALA A 14 9.97 -16.46 -7.90
CA ALA A 14 9.62 -17.73 -8.48
C ALA A 14 8.40 -17.56 -9.39
N VAL A 15 8.52 -18.06 -10.62
CA VAL A 15 7.41 -18.09 -11.58
C VAL A 15 7.12 -19.56 -11.88
N TYR A 16 5.87 -19.97 -11.69
CA TYR A 16 5.39 -21.31 -11.97
C TYR A 16 4.25 -21.24 -13.00
N ARG A 17 4.17 -22.26 -13.86
CA ARG A 17 2.97 -22.45 -14.68
C ARG A 17 1.83 -22.91 -13.77
N ARG A 18 0.67 -22.27 -13.91
CA ARG A 18 -0.52 -22.54 -13.08
C ARG A 18 -0.91 -24.02 -13.06
N GLU A 19 -0.89 -24.66 -14.22
CA GLU A 19 -1.24 -26.09 -14.38
C GLU A 19 -0.40 -27.01 -13.48
N LEU A 20 0.89 -26.69 -13.31
CA LEU A 20 1.80 -27.47 -12.47
C LEU A 20 1.53 -27.27 -10.98
N LEU A 21 1.08 -26.06 -10.59
CA LEU A 21 0.71 -25.78 -9.20
C LEU A 21 -0.58 -26.50 -8.81
N LEU A 22 -1.58 -26.51 -9.69
CA LEU A 22 -2.83 -27.22 -9.45
C LEU A 22 -2.61 -28.74 -9.33
N GLU A 23 -1.66 -29.28 -10.09
CA GLU A 23 -1.30 -30.70 -10.03
C GLU A 23 -0.70 -31.14 -8.67
N ILE A 24 -0.01 -30.23 -7.98
CA ILE A 24 0.70 -30.51 -6.72
C ILE A 24 0.00 -29.92 -5.49
N GLU A 25 -1.14 -29.24 -5.66
CA GLU A 25 -1.87 -28.50 -4.62
C GLU A 25 -2.19 -29.39 -3.42
N ASP A 26 -2.82 -30.55 -3.66
CA ASP A 26 -3.22 -31.46 -2.58
C ASP A 26 -2.02 -32.03 -1.80
N ASP A 27 -0.92 -32.36 -2.50
CA ASP A 27 0.32 -32.87 -1.91
C ASP A 27 1.11 -31.79 -1.12
N PHE A 28 0.89 -30.53 -1.50
CA PHE A 28 1.45 -29.37 -0.83
C PHE A 28 0.66 -29.03 0.43
N MET A 29 -0.67 -28.94 0.34
CA MET A 29 -1.55 -28.57 1.46
C MET A 29 -1.55 -29.61 2.58
N ASN A 30 -1.39 -30.89 2.26
CA ASN A 30 -1.38 -31.98 3.23
C ASN A 30 0.04 -32.42 3.65
N GLU A 31 1.03 -31.53 3.51
CA GLU A 31 2.42 -31.91 3.78
C GLU A 31 2.63 -32.26 5.26
N LYS A 32 3.03 -33.51 5.52
CA LYS A 32 3.56 -33.95 6.81
C LYS A 32 5.04 -34.31 6.72
N PHE A 33 5.82 -33.95 7.75
CA PHE A 33 7.20 -34.39 7.95
C PHE A 33 7.31 -35.10 9.29
N TRP A 34 7.64 -36.40 9.28
CA TRP A 34 7.63 -37.26 10.47
C TRP A 34 6.34 -37.16 11.30
N GLY A 35 5.19 -37.22 10.61
CA GLY A 35 3.86 -37.20 11.24
C GLY A 35 3.34 -35.80 11.61
N ILE A 36 4.19 -34.77 11.61
CA ILE A 36 3.79 -33.39 11.97
C ILE A 36 3.48 -32.59 10.70
N GLN A 37 2.35 -31.88 10.69
CA GLN A 37 1.97 -30.98 9.59
C GLN A 37 3.06 -29.92 9.40
N SER A 38 3.55 -29.76 8.17
CA SER A 38 4.58 -28.78 7.82
C SER A 38 3.97 -27.41 7.64
N LEU A 39 4.15 -26.53 8.63
CA LEU A 39 3.62 -25.16 8.62
C LEU A 39 4.54 -24.16 7.91
N SER A 40 5.78 -24.53 7.59
CA SER A 40 6.73 -23.61 6.92
C SER A 40 7.60 -24.33 5.91
N GLY A 41 7.93 -23.65 4.82
CA GLY A 41 8.95 -24.11 3.88
C GLY A 41 8.56 -24.11 2.41
N ASP A 42 7.55 -23.33 2.07
CA ASP A 42 6.73 -23.39 0.87
C ASP A 42 7.57 -23.41 -0.40
N ASP A 43 8.50 -22.46 -0.53
CA ASP A 43 9.45 -22.35 -1.63
C ASP A 43 10.15 -23.68 -1.96
N LYS A 44 10.71 -24.34 -0.95
CA LYS A 44 11.44 -25.59 -1.13
C LYS A 44 10.48 -26.74 -1.43
N ARG A 45 9.34 -26.80 -0.76
CA ARG A 45 8.37 -27.87 -0.97
C ARG A 45 7.80 -27.84 -2.38
N LEU A 46 7.33 -26.67 -2.83
CA LEU A 46 6.86 -26.45 -4.20
C LEU A 46 7.94 -26.87 -5.20
N THR A 47 9.18 -26.41 -5.00
CA THR A 47 10.30 -26.79 -5.87
C THR A 47 10.51 -28.31 -5.93
N THR A 48 10.50 -28.99 -4.78
CA THR A 48 10.69 -30.46 -4.73
C THR A 48 9.54 -31.22 -5.36
N LEU A 49 8.30 -30.77 -5.19
CA LEU A 49 7.12 -31.41 -5.79
C LEU A 49 7.12 -31.28 -7.31
N ILE A 50 7.44 -30.10 -7.83
CA ILE A 50 7.59 -29.86 -9.27
C ILE A 50 8.68 -30.79 -9.87
N LEU A 51 9.83 -30.89 -9.21
CA LEU A 51 10.91 -31.79 -9.63
C LEU A 51 10.51 -33.27 -9.52
N GLU A 52 9.78 -33.63 -8.47
CA GLU A 52 9.28 -34.99 -8.25
C GLU A 52 8.29 -35.43 -9.33
N ARG A 53 7.44 -34.53 -9.82
CA ARG A 53 6.55 -34.75 -10.99
C ARG A 53 7.30 -34.77 -12.33
N GLY A 54 8.62 -34.59 -12.33
CA GLY A 54 9.46 -34.69 -13.53
C GLY A 54 9.65 -33.39 -14.30
N HIS A 55 9.14 -32.27 -13.79
CA HIS A 55 9.40 -30.96 -14.38
C HIS A 55 10.80 -30.45 -14.02
N LEU A 56 11.27 -29.47 -14.77
CA LEU A 56 12.59 -28.88 -14.60
C LEU A 56 12.47 -27.49 -13.95
N THR A 57 13.50 -27.11 -13.19
CA THR A 57 13.58 -25.80 -12.56
C THR A 57 14.85 -25.08 -13.00
N TYR A 58 14.71 -23.81 -13.37
CA TYR A 58 15.77 -23.00 -13.97
C TYR A 58 16.04 -21.74 -13.14
N MET A 59 17.32 -21.34 -13.07
CA MET A 59 17.73 -20.09 -12.44
C MET A 59 18.01 -19.04 -13.51
N GLN A 60 17.25 -17.95 -13.50
CA GLN A 60 17.53 -16.78 -14.35
C GLN A 60 18.60 -15.90 -13.69
N ARG A 61 19.84 -15.96 -14.20
CA ARG A 61 20.98 -15.23 -13.61
C ARG A 61 20.93 -13.72 -13.75
N THR A 62 20.13 -13.20 -14.70
CA THR A 62 19.97 -11.75 -14.92
C THR A 62 18.86 -11.13 -14.09
N ALA A 63 18.05 -11.95 -13.41
CA ALA A 63 17.00 -11.46 -12.53
C ALA A 63 17.62 -11.03 -11.19
N GLU A 64 17.50 -9.75 -10.86
CA GLU A 64 17.95 -9.18 -9.60
C GLU A 64 16.75 -8.70 -8.78
N VAL A 65 16.67 -9.11 -7.51
CA VAL A 65 15.64 -8.64 -6.58
C VAL A 65 16.30 -8.15 -5.31
N TRP A 66 15.91 -6.94 -4.91
CA TRP A 66 16.31 -6.33 -3.65
C TRP A 66 15.39 -6.85 -2.56
N SER A 67 15.97 -7.46 -1.54
CA SER A 67 15.24 -7.92 -0.35
C SER A 67 15.77 -7.17 0.86
N THR A 68 14.87 -6.82 1.77
CA THR A 68 15.25 -6.41 3.12
C THR A 68 16.02 -7.54 3.80
N PHE A 69 17.12 -7.19 4.44
CA PHE A 69 17.92 -8.09 5.27
C PHE A 69 17.81 -7.61 6.71
N PRO A 70 17.67 -8.51 7.70
CA PRO A 70 17.56 -8.08 9.09
C PRO A 70 18.74 -7.21 9.50
N ASP A 71 18.45 -6.06 10.09
CA ASP A 71 19.40 -5.11 10.66
C ASP A 71 19.84 -5.51 12.08
N ARG A 72 19.03 -6.31 12.79
CA ARG A 72 19.29 -6.79 14.15
C ARG A 72 19.79 -8.25 14.18
N TRP A 73 20.84 -8.52 14.95
CA TRP A 73 21.44 -9.86 15.12
C TRP A 73 20.46 -10.93 15.62
N ARG A 74 19.60 -10.58 16.59
CA ARG A 74 18.59 -11.51 17.14
C ARG A 74 17.61 -12.00 16.07
N THR A 75 17.18 -11.10 15.19
CA THR A 75 16.27 -11.42 14.07
C THR A 75 16.99 -12.25 13.03
N PHE A 76 18.24 -11.90 12.70
CA PHE A 76 19.09 -12.66 11.78
C PHE A 76 19.26 -14.12 12.22
N PHE A 77 19.63 -14.39 13.48
CA PHE A 77 19.83 -15.76 13.96
C PHE A 77 18.54 -16.57 14.02
N ARG A 78 17.42 -15.97 14.47
CA ARG A 78 16.09 -16.62 14.44
C ARG A 78 15.69 -17.00 13.01
N GLN A 79 15.89 -16.09 12.06
CA GLN A 79 15.60 -16.33 10.65
C GLN A 79 16.49 -17.46 10.08
N ARG A 80 17.79 -17.46 10.38
CA ARG A 80 18.72 -18.51 9.95
C ARG A 80 18.37 -19.88 10.52
N LEU A 81 17.99 -19.94 11.78
CA LEU A 81 17.57 -21.17 12.44
C LEU A 81 16.30 -21.74 11.79
N ARG A 82 15.31 -20.90 11.48
CA ARG A 82 14.09 -21.29 10.75
C ARG A 82 14.41 -21.84 9.36
N TRP A 83 15.25 -21.15 8.58
CA TRP A 83 15.66 -21.60 7.25
C TRP A 83 16.47 -22.90 7.29
N ALA A 84 17.31 -23.08 8.30
CA ALA A 84 18.08 -24.30 8.51
C ALA A 84 17.17 -25.51 8.83
N ARG A 85 16.16 -25.33 9.70
CA ARG A 85 15.16 -26.39 9.98
C ARG A 85 14.41 -26.81 8.73
N ASN A 86 13.96 -25.83 7.93
CA ASN A 86 13.29 -26.12 6.67
C ASN A 86 14.21 -26.87 5.68
N THR A 87 15.48 -26.47 5.64
CA THR A 87 16.47 -27.12 4.78
C THR A 87 16.68 -28.58 5.16
N TRP A 88 16.84 -28.89 6.45
CA TRP A 88 16.94 -30.29 6.89
C TRP A 88 15.71 -31.11 6.50
N ARG A 89 14.49 -30.59 6.75
CA ARG A 89 13.25 -31.31 6.41
C ARG A 89 13.14 -31.62 4.92
N SER A 90 13.28 -30.59 4.10
CA SER A 90 13.14 -30.71 2.66
C SER A 90 14.24 -31.57 2.03
N ASP A 91 15.50 -31.36 2.41
CA ASP A 91 16.64 -32.06 1.81
C ASP A 91 16.65 -33.55 2.25
N LEU A 92 16.39 -33.87 3.53
CA LEU A 92 16.29 -35.27 4.00
C LEU A 92 15.16 -36.04 3.30
N ARG A 93 14.01 -35.38 3.13
CA ARG A 93 12.87 -35.97 2.42
C ARG A 93 13.15 -36.17 0.92
N ALA A 94 13.83 -35.22 0.29
CA ALA A 94 14.21 -35.35 -1.11
C ALA A 94 15.22 -36.51 -1.30
N LEU A 95 16.23 -36.59 -0.43
CA LEU A 95 17.25 -37.65 -0.44
C LEU A 95 16.69 -39.05 -0.18
N SER A 96 15.59 -39.16 0.58
CA SER A 96 14.91 -40.44 0.80
C SER A 96 14.09 -40.92 -0.40
N LYS A 97 13.95 -40.12 -1.47
CA LYS A 97 13.13 -40.45 -2.64
C LYS A 97 13.99 -40.75 -3.88
N PRO A 98 13.59 -41.69 -4.76
CA PRO A 98 14.37 -42.04 -5.95
C PRO A 98 14.56 -40.90 -6.96
N TRP A 99 13.60 -39.96 -7.05
CA TRP A 99 13.60 -38.93 -8.08
C TRP A 99 14.83 -38.01 -8.00
N VAL A 100 15.33 -37.70 -6.80
CA VAL A 100 16.45 -36.76 -6.62
C VAL A 100 17.75 -37.30 -7.21
N TRP A 101 17.91 -38.62 -7.22
CA TRP A 101 19.09 -39.30 -7.75
C TRP A 101 19.18 -39.24 -9.28
N ARG A 102 18.07 -38.89 -9.96
CA ARG A 102 18.09 -38.50 -11.38
C ARG A 102 18.74 -37.14 -11.62
N HIS A 103 18.91 -36.34 -10.56
CA HIS A 103 19.60 -35.06 -10.56
C HIS A 103 20.86 -35.13 -9.67
N PRO A 104 21.93 -35.83 -10.11
CA PRO A 104 23.08 -36.16 -9.25
C PRO A 104 23.77 -34.92 -8.66
N PHE A 105 23.83 -33.81 -9.41
CA PHE A 105 24.37 -32.56 -8.88
C PHE A 105 23.51 -31.97 -7.76
N LEU A 106 22.18 -32.02 -7.88
CA LEU A 106 21.28 -31.57 -6.83
C LEU A 106 21.44 -32.43 -5.57
N ALA A 107 21.42 -33.76 -5.72
CA ALA A 107 21.63 -34.71 -4.64
C ALA A 107 22.99 -34.49 -3.94
N TYR A 108 24.07 -34.33 -4.71
CA TYR A 108 25.39 -33.99 -4.19
C TYR A 108 25.36 -32.70 -3.37
N THR A 109 24.73 -31.62 -3.86
CA THR A 109 24.67 -30.36 -3.10
C THR A 109 23.84 -30.48 -1.81
N MET A 110 22.81 -31.32 -1.78
CA MET A 110 22.02 -31.58 -0.56
C MET A 110 22.84 -32.35 0.47
N ILE A 111 23.57 -33.39 0.03
CA ILE A 111 24.47 -34.18 0.87
C ILE A 111 25.61 -33.32 1.41
N ASP A 112 26.29 -32.57 0.53
CA ASP A 112 27.38 -31.67 0.91
C ASP A 112 26.93 -30.61 1.92
N LYS A 113 25.74 -29.99 1.73
CA LYS A 113 25.17 -29.04 2.71
C LYS A 113 24.96 -29.68 4.08
N GLY A 114 24.51 -30.93 4.12
CA GLY A 114 24.30 -31.70 5.34
C GLY A 114 25.63 -31.99 6.05
N ILE A 115 26.55 -32.66 5.35
CA ILE A 115 27.87 -33.07 5.88
C ILE A 115 28.71 -31.86 6.30
N SER A 116 28.72 -30.80 5.47
CA SER A 116 29.45 -29.56 5.74
C SER A 116 29.05 -28.90 7.07
N SER A 117 27.83 -29.13 7.55
CA SER A 117 27.39 -28.59 8.85
C SER A 117 28.19 -29.14 10.03
N PHE A 118 28.76 -30.34 9.90
CA PHE A 118 29.59 -30.98 10.92
C PHE A 118 31.08 -30.75 10.66
N THR A 119 31.53 -30.97 9.42
CA THR A 119 32.96 -30.89 9.08
C THR A 119 33.54 -29.49 9.22
N LEU A 120 32.72 -28.42 9.07
CA LEU A 120 33.16 -27.05 9.29
C LEU A 120 33.64 -26.77 10.73
N LEU A 121 33.15 -27.52 11.72
CA LEU A 121 33.55 -27.37 13.12
C LEU A 121 34.89 -28.04 13.45
N LEU A 122 35.43 -28.87 12.56
CA LEU A 122 36.80 -29.39 12.71
C LEU A 122 37.84 -28.27 12.57
N GLY A 123 37.51 -27.19 11.86
CA GLY A 123 38.37 -26.02 11.71
C GLY A 123 38.76 -25.37 13.04
N PRO A 124 37.81 -24.90 13.87
CA PRO A 124 38.12 -24.33 15.17
C PRO A 124 38.74 -25.37 16.12
N VAL A 125 38.36 -26.65 16.05
CA VAL A 125 38.99 -27.70 16.87
C VAL A 125 40.47 -27.87 16.54
N ALA A 126 40.82 -27.96 15.25
CA ALA A 126 42.21 -28.08 14.80
C ALA A 126 43.03 -26.81 15.14
N MET A 127 42.42 -25.63 15.04
CA MET A 127 43.07 -24.37 15.44
C MET A 127 43.32 -24.31 16.95
N THR A 128 42.33 -24.67 17.77
CA THR A 128 42.49 -24.75 19.23
C THR A 128 43.58 -25.76 19.60
N PHE A 129 43.60 -26.93 18.96
CA PHE A 129 44.64 -27.93 19.17
C PHE A 129 46.04 -27.39 18.83
N ALA A 130 46.19 -26.71 17.68
CA ALA A 130 47.45 -26.09 17.28
C ALA A 130 47.93 -25.02 18.28
N LEU A 131 47.01 -24.22 18.83
CA LEU A 131 47.33 -23.19 19.83
C LEU A 131 47.71 -23.80 21.18
N VAL A 132 46.96 -24.81 21.65
CA VAL A 132 47.23 -25.50 22.93
C VAL A 132 48.55 -26.26 22.90
N THR A 133 48.87 -26.90 21.77
CA THR A 133 50.15 -27.59 21.56
C THR A 133 51.30 -26.64 21.18
N GLN A 134 51.05 -25.32 21.15
CA GLN A 134 51.99 -24.28 20.75
C GLN A 134 52.64 -24.49 19.37
N ASN A 135 51.95 -25.22 18.47
CA ASN A 135 52.39 -25.43 17.11
C ASN A 135 52.00 -24.23 16.22
N TRP A 136 52.77 -23.15 16.33
CA TRP A 136 52.54 -21.89 15.63
C TRP A 136 52.62 -22.02 14.10
N ILE A 137 53.42 -22.97 13.59
CA ILE A 137 53.51 -23.25 12.15
C ILE A 137 52.17 -23.77 11.65
N LEU A 138 51.60 -24.77 12.33
CA LEU A 138 50.29 -25.32 11.98
C LEU A 138 49.19 -24.25 12.07
N ALA A 139 49.18 -23.44 13.14
CA ALA A 139 48.21 -22.35 13.29
C ALA A 139 48.33 -21.31 12.17
N GLY A 140 49.56 -20.90 11.82
CA GLY A 140 49.82 -19.95 10.73
C GLY A 140 49.40 -20.49 9.36
N VAL A 141 49.70 -21.76 9.07
CA VAL A 141 49.29 -22.43 7.83
C VAL A 141 47.77 -22.53 7.74
N LEU A 142 47.07 -22.90 8.83
CA LEU A 142 45.62 -22.96 8.85
C LEU A 142 44.96 -21.59 8.63
N LEU A 143 45.50 -20.55 9.27
CA LEU A 143 45.02 -19.18 9.11
C LEU A 143 45.18 -18.69 7.66
N LEU A 144 46.37 -18.91 7.09
CA LEU A 144 46.66 -18.57 5.69
C LEU A 144 45.78 -19.36 4.73
N TRP A 145 45.60 -20.65 4.98
CA TRP A 145 44.72 -21.52 4.20
C TRP A 145 43.28 -20.99 4.19
N TRP A 146 42.74 -20.60 5.35
CA TRP A 146 41.39 -20.02 5.42
C TRP A 146 41.28 -18.69 4.69
N GLN A 147 42.26 -17.81 4.84
CA GLN A 147 42.29 -16.53 4.14
C GLN A 147 42.31 -16.74 2.62
N VAL A 148 43.20 -17.59 2.10
CA VAL A 148 43.36 -17.83 0.66
C VAL A 148 42.15 -18.57 0.08
N SER A 149 41.74 -19.68 0.69
CA SER A 149 40.63 -20.50 0.17
C SER A 149 39.29 -19.77 0.17
N ARG A 150 39.00 -18.97 1.21
CA ARG A 150 37.76 -18.17 1.26
C ARG A 150 37.85 -16.92 0.40
N ALA A 151 39.00 -16.28 0.28
CA ALA A 151 39.19 -15.20 -0.66
C ALA A 151 38.97 -15.67 -2.11
N ALA A 152 39.44 -16.87 -2.46
CA ALA A 152 39.18 -17.46 -3.78
C ALA A 152 37.68 -17.65 -4.04
N LYS A 153 36.92 -18.15 -3.06
CA LYS A 153 35.46 -18.29 -3.16
C LYS A 153 34.75 -16.93 -3.28
N LEU A 154 35.24 -15.90 -2.58
CA LEU A 154 34.70 -14.54 -2.61
C LEU A 154 35.32 -13.66 -3.70
N ALA A 155 36.14 -14.22 -4.60
CA ALA A 155 36.89 -13.45 -5.60
C ALA A 155 36.01 -12.49 -6.44
N PRO A 156 34.80 -12.87 -6.91
CA PRO A 156 33.94 -11.93 -7.62
C PRO A 156 33.54 -10.70 -6.79
N HIS A 157 33.33 -10.87 -5.48
CA HIS A 157 33.01 -9.77 -4.57
C HIS A 157 34.25 -8.95 -4.23
N ILE A 158 35.38 -9.60 -3.93
CA ILE A 158 36.64 -8.95 -3.59
C ILE A 158 37.17 -8.12 -4.78
N ARG A 159 36.96 -8.57 -6.02
CA ARG A 159 37.27 -7.77 -7.22
C ARG A 159 36.47 -6.46 -7.30
N ARG A 160 35.22 -6.45 -6.81
CA ARG A 160 34.37 -5.24 -6.77
C ARG A 160 34.68 -4.36 -5.56
N ARG A 161 35.07 -4.95 -4.43
CA ARG A 161 35.49 -4.26 -3.21
C ARG A 161 36.74 -4.89 -2.61
N PRO A 162 37.95 -4.42 -2.99
CA PRO A 162 39.20 -5.01 -2.53
C PRO A 162 39.37 -4.99 -1.00
N SER A 163 38.82 -3.97 -0.31
CA SER A 163 38.85 -3.88 1.15
C SER A 163 38.14 -5.04 1.86
N SER A 164 37.22 -5.74 1.18
CA SER A 164 36.56 -6.93 1.72
C SER A 164 37.52 -8.09 2.01
N PHE A 165 38.75 -8.06 1.48
CA PHE A 165 39.78 -9.07 1.76
C PHE A 165 40.09 -9.19 3.27
N PHE A 166 40.12 -8.08 4.01
CA PHE A 166 40.41 -8.09 5.45
C PHE A 166 39.26 -8.65 6.30
N PHE A 167 38.04 -8.73 5.75
CA PHE A 167 36.87 -9.27 6.45
C PHE A 167 36.67 -10.77 6.23
N VAL A 168 37.49 -11.41 5.40
CA VAL A 168 37.38 -12.85 5.06
C VAL A 168 37.51 -13.73 6.30
N LEU A 169 38.41 -13.39 7.22
CA LEU A 169 38.57 -14.15 8.46
C LEU A 169 37.33 -14.00 9.38
N GLY A 170 36.74 -12.81 9.45
CA GLY A 170 35.45 -12.61 10.14
C GLY A 170 34.33 -13.44 9.53
N TYR A 171 34.30 -13.55 8.19
CA TYR A 171 33.36 -14.44 7.49
C TYR A 171 33.57 -15.92 7.84
N VAL A 172 34.81 -16.37 8.03
CA VAL A 172 35.12 -17.74 8.48
C VAL A 172 34.53 -18.00 9.87
N VAL A 173 34.70 -17.07 10.82
CA VAL A 173 34.10 -17.18 12.16
C VAL A 173 32.58 -17.27 12.08
N VAL A 174 31.94 -16.39 11.30
CA VAL A 174 30.49 -16.44 11.07
C VAL A 174 30.06 -17.77 10.46
N SER A 175 30.87 -18.38 9.59
CA SER A 175 30.56 -19.69 9.00
C SER A 175 30.53 -20.83 10.04
N TRP A 176 31.34 -20.76 11.10
CA TRP A 176 31.27 -21.69 12.22
C TRP A 176 30.02 -21.47 13.08
N LEU A 177 29.66 -20.21 13.34
CA LEU A 177 28.40 -19.89 14.02
C LEU A 177 27.19 -20.43 13.23
N MET A 178 27.20 -20.30 11.90
CA MET A 178 26.17 -20.87 11.04
C MET A 178 26.15 -22.41 11.10
N ALA A 179 27.31 -23.06 11.21
CA ALA A 179 27.38 -24.52 11.37
C ALA A 179 26.72 -24.98 12.69
N ILE A 180 26.99 -24.30 13.81
CA ILE A 180 26.32 -24.55 15.10
C ILE A 180 24.80 -24.42 14.95
N ILE A 181 24.32 -23.33 14.34
CA ILE A 181 22.88 -23.11 14.12
C ILE A 181 22.24 -24.24 13.29
N LYS A 182 22.94 -24.75 12.28
CA LYS A 182 22.44 -25.88 11.48
C LYS A 182 22.36 -27.17 12.29
N ILE A 183 23.30 -27.44 13.19
CA ILE A 183 23.25 -28.60 14.10
C ILE A 183 22.10 -28.42 15.10
N THR A 184 21.95 -27.24 15.71
CA THR A 184 20.81 -26.93 16.58
C THR A 184 19.48 -27.06 15.84
N ALA A 185 19.42 -26.66 14.56
CA ALA A 185 18.24 -26.83 13.72
C ALA A 185 17.90 -28.30 13.48
N LEU A 186 18.89 -29.18 13.32
CA LEU A 186 18.68 -30.62 13.15
C LEU A 186 18.09 -31.26 14.43
N VAL A 187 18.64 -30.92 15.60
CA VAL A 187 18.12 -31.43 16.88
C VAL A 187 16.72 -30.88 17.17
N THR A 188 16.45 -29.64 16.76
CA THR A 188 15.14 -28.98 16.95
C THR A 188 14.23 -29.06 15.71
N ILE A 189 14.43 -30.04 14.83
CA ILE A 189 13.76 -30.12 13.51
C ILE A 189 12.23 -30.20 13.61
N ARG A 190 11.71 -30.75 14.73
CA ARG A 190 10.28 -30.88 15.01
C ARG A 190 9.61 -29.57 15.41
N LYS A 191 10.37 -28.56 15.86
CA LYS A 191 9.80 -27.26 16.23
C LYS A 191 9.40 -26.49 14.98
N GLN A 192 8.11 -26.25 14.83
CA GLN A 192 7.55 -25.50 13.71
C GLN A 192 6.77 -24.30 14.24
N ALA A 193 7.05 -23.14 13.67
CA ALA A 193 6.32 -21.90 13.90
C ALA A 193 6.34 -21.11 12.58
N TRP A 194 5.19 -20.55 12.21
CA TRP A 194 5.03 -19.78 10.97
C TRP A 194 4.82 -18.30 11.32
N LEU A 195 5.89 -17.52 11.19
CA LEU A 195 5.95 -16.11 11.64
C LEU A 195 5.40 -15.92 13.08
N THR A 196 5.18 -14.67 13.51
CA THR A 196 4.75 -14.24 14.86
C THR A 196 3.35 -14.71 15.28
N ARG A 197 2.77 -15.72 14.62
CA ARG A 197 1.53 -16.36 15.08
C ARG A 197 1.87 -17.45 16.08
N GLU A 198 1.38 -17.31 17.31
CA GLU A 198 1.45 -18.37 18.33
C GLU A 198 0.51 -19.52 17.94
N VAL A 199 1.02 -20.40 17.09
CA VAL A 199 0.37 -21.66 16.75
C VAL A 199 1.33 -22.77 17.14
N ALA A 200 1.02 -23.46 18.22
CA ALA A 200 1.76 -24.62 18.68
C ALA A 200 1.08 -25.89 18.15
N VAL A 201 1.88 -26.89 17.78
CA VAL A 201 1.37 -28.24 17.54
C VAL A 201 1.48 -29.00 18.84
N GLU A 202 0.38 -29.07 19.59
CA GLU A 202 0.24 -29.97 20.73
C GLU A 202 -0.46 -31.24 20.26
N ASN A 203 0.13 -32.40 20.57
CA ASN A 203 -0.45 -33.72 20.31
C ASN A 203 -0.87 -34.02 18.85
N GLY A 204 -0.27 -33.35 17.87
CA GLY A 204 -0.51 -33.60 16.43
C GLY A 204 -1.66 -32.79 15.83
N GLU A 205 -2.28 -31.90 16.60
CA GLU A 205 -3.30 -30.96 16.14
C GLU A 205 -2.76 -29.52 16.17
N VAL A 206 -3.24 -28.68 15.25
CA VAL A 206 -2.80 -27.28 15.13
C VAL A 206 -3.68 -26.45 16.06
N VAL A 207 -3.18 -26.12 17.25
CA VAL A 207 -3.94 -25.40 18.28
C VAL A 207 -3.52 -23.93 18.32
N ARG A 208 -4.49 -23.02 18.45
CA ARG A 208 -4.26 -21.59 18.73
C ARG A 208 -4.10 -21.42 20.23
N THR A 209 -2.96 -20.91 20.69
CA THR A 209 -2.77 -20.59 22.11
C THR A 209 -3.26 -19.18 22.40
N THR A 210 -4.46 -19.06 22.96
CA THR A 210 -4.91 -17.87 23.70
C THR A 210 -5.70 -18.34 24.92
N GLU A 211 -5.41 -17.72 26.07
CA GLU A 211 -5.97 -17.90 27.42
C GLU A 211 -5.40 -19.02 28.30
N THR A 212 -4.48 -18.63 29.19
CA THR A 212 -4.50 -19.13 30.56
C THR A 212 -4.23 -18.00 31.56
N ASP A 213 -5.24 -17.83 32.41
CA ASP A 213 -5.35 -17.08 33.66
C ASP A 213 -4.10 -17.16 34.56
N HIS A 214 -3.54 -16.00 34.94
CA HIS A 214 -2.65 -15.86 36.09
C HIS A 214 -2.96 -14.58 36.88
N THR A 215 -3.71 -14.79 37.97
CA THR A 215 -3.88 -13.91 39.11
C THR A 215 -2.62 -13.91 40.00
N HIS A 216 -2.23 -12.71 40.46
CA HIS A 216 -1.40 -12.36 41.63
C HIS A 216 0.07 -12.83 41.76
N ALA A 217 1.01 -11.87 41.62
CA ALA A 217 1.75 -11.21 42.71
C ALA A 217 3.26 -10.95 42.42
N ASP A 218 3.63 -9.68 42.63
CA ASP A 218 4.91 -9.08 43.03
C ASP A 218 6.04 -8.76 42.01
N ASP A 219 6.05 -7.46 41.66
CA ASP A 219 7.14 -6.46 41.70
C ASP A 219 8.55 -6.79 41.15
N HIS A 220 8.93 -6.12 40.05
CA HIS A 220 9.88 -4.99 40.08
C HIS A 220 10.04 -4.28 38.71
N HIS A 221 10.09 -2.95 38.76
CA HIS A 221 10.29 -1.96 37.68
C HIS A 221 11.45 -2.23 36.69
N HIS A 222 11.22 -1.98 35.38
CA HIS A 222 11.79 -0.83 34.65
C HIS A 222 11.37 -0.76 33.17
N ASP A 223 10.71 0.37 32.85
CA ASP A 223 10.73 1.23 31.66
C ASP A 223 10.80 0.68 30.22
N ASP A 224 9.77 1.13 29.49
CA ASP A 224 9.42 0.97 28.09
C ASP A 224 10.37 1.66 27.10
N HIS A 225 10.54 1.01 25.94
CA HIS A 225 10.70 1.67 24.65
C HIS A 225 10.03 0.81 23.57
N HIS A 226 8.79 1.16 23.24
CA HIS A 226 8.03 0.62 22.11
C HIS A 226 8.49 1.32 20.81
N ASP A 227 9.02 0.51 19.87
CA ASP A 227 9.25 0.86 18.47
C ASP A 227 8.23 0.07 17.63
N ASP A 228 7.31 0.77 16.99
CA ASP A 228 6.25 0.24 16.12
C ASP A 228 6.80 -0.28 14.79
N HIS A 229 6.35 -1.48 14.41
CA HIS A 229 6.61 -2.11 13.11
C HIS A 229 5.27 -2.61 12.52
N HIS A 230 4.76 -1.93 11.49
CA HIS A 230 3.61 -2.35 10.70
C HIS A 230 4.06 -3.03 9.39
N ASP A 231 3.49 -4.19 9.06
CA ASP A 231 3.68 -4.95 7.80
C ASP A 231 2.30 -5.53 7.37
N ASN A 232 1.75 -5.04 6.25
CA ASN A 232 0.46 -5.48 5.66
C ASN A 232 0.66 -6.64 4.65
N VAL A 233 -0.24 -7.64 4.66
CA VAL A 233 -0.36 -8.70 3.63
C VAL A 233 -1.84 -9.00 3.37
N ILE A 234 -2.30 -8.80 2.12
CA ILE A 234 -3.68 -9.02 1.64
C ILE A 234 -3.90 -10.50 1.20
N PRO A 235 -5.09 -11.13 1.41
CA PRO A 235 -5.37 -12.53 1.08
C PRO A 235 -6.22 -12.75 -0.17
N LEU A 236 -5.95 -13.88 -0.82
CA LEU A 236 -6.79 -14.46 -1.88
C LEU A 236 -7.77 -15.50 -1.29
N ARG A 237 -9.08 -15.23 -1.37
CA ARG A 237 -10.15 -16.15 -0.96
C ARG A 237 -10.63 -16.99 -2.16
N ARG A 238 -10.56 -18.32 -2.07
CA ARG A 238 -11.22 -19.26 -3.00
C ARG A 238 -12.21 -20.14 -2.25
N GLN A 239 -13.47 -20.12 -2.69
CA GLN A 239 -14.59 -20.93 -2.22
C GLN A 239 -14.38 -22.41 -2.57
N ARG A 240 -14.71 -23.33 -1.64
CA ARG A 240 -14.91 -24.76 -1.93
C ARG A 240 -16.36 -25.15 -1.63
N HIS A 241 -16.96 -25.83 -2.60
CA HIS A 241 -18.17 -26.63 -2.49
C HIS A 241 -17.87 -27.91 -1.70
N GLU A 242 -18.74 -28.27 -0.75
CA GLU A 242 -18.76 -29.59 -0.13
C GLU A 242 -19.97 -30.38 -0.64
N HIS A 243 -19.71 -31.45 -1.38
CA HIS A 243 -20.60 -32.60 -1.49
C HIS A 243 -20.22 -33.58 -0.37
N ARG A 244 -21.14 -33.81 0.58
CA ARG A 244 -21.05 -34.90 1.55
C ARG A 244 -21.88 -36.09 1.07
N HIS A 245 -21.20 -37.20 0.78
CA HIS A 245 -21.83 -38.52 0.71
C HIS A 245 -22.24 -38.96 2.12
N HIS A 246 -23.50 -39.37 2.26
CA HIS A 246 -23.93 -40.25 3.34
C HIS A 246 -24.40 -41.57 2.73
N GLN A 247 -23.82 -42.62 3.26
CA GLN A 247 -23.98 -44.00 2.87
C GLN A 247 -24.87 -44.63 3.94
N GLN A 248 -26.05 -45.09 3.54
CA GLN A 248 -26.85 -46.01 4.35
C GLN A 248 -27.56 -47.01 3.44
N THR A 249 -27.18 -48.25 3.65
CA THR A 249 -27.73 -49.53 3.20
C THR A 249 -29.22 -49.68 3.56
N VAL A 250 -30.05 -50.26 2.69
CA VAL A 250 -30.99 -51.38 2.96
C VAL A 250 -31.38 -52.05 1.63
N ASP A 251 -31.48 -53.37 1.70
CA ASP A 251 -31.90 -54.38 0.72
C ASP A 251 -33.25 -54.16 -0.01
N GLY A 252 -33.40 -54.85 -1.14
CA GLY A 252 -34.63 -55.63 -1.37
C GLY A 252 -35.46 -55.38 -2.64
N ALA A 253 -35.40 -56.38 -3.53
CA ALA A 253 -36.51 -56.96 -4.30
C ALA A 253 -36.97 -56.33 -5.63
N ASP A 254 -36.78 -57.17 -6.65
CA ASP A 254 -37.35 -57.24 -7.98
C ASP A 254 -38.78 -57.85 -7.93
N HIS A 255 -39.76 -57.28 -8.67
CA HIS A 255 -40.64 -57.98 -9.63
C HIS A 255 -42.00 -57.28 -9.92
N ARG A 256 -42.24 -57.13 -11.24
CA ARG A 256 -43.47 -57.34 -12.04
C ARG A 256 -44.81 -56.71 -11.61
N GLY A 257 -45.43 -56.02 -12.58
CA GLY A 257 -46.86 -55.71 -12.54
C GLY A 257 -47.39 -54.94 -13.74
N ARG A 258 -47.36 -55.56 -14.93
CA ARG A 258 -48.00 -55.08 -16.16
C ARG A 258 -49.54 -55.18 -16.03
N ARG A 259 -50.31 -54.17 -16.46
CA ARG A 259 -51.61 -54.38 -17.13
C ARG A 259 -52.10 -53.13 -17.87
N ASP A 260 -52.47 -53.41 -19.11
CA ASP A 260 -53.01 -52.55 -20.15
C ASP A 260 -54.48 -52.13 -19.91
N HIS A 261 -54.89 -50.99 -20.48
CA HIS A 261 -56.11 -50.76 -21.27
C HIS A 261 -56.12 -49.28 -21.70
N ALA A 262 -55.82 -48.90 -22.95
CA ALA A 262 -56.55 -49.06 -24.22
C ALA A 262 -57.57 -47.95 -24.53
N ARG A 263 -57.37 -47.32 -25.72
CA ARG A 263 -58.26 -46.47 -26.56
C ARG A 263 -58.47 -45.03 -26.06
N GLY A 264 -58.24 -43.96 -26.82
CA GLY A 264 -58.11 -43.72 -28.27
C GLY A 264 -58.84 -42.39 -28.56
N PRO A 265 -58.23 -41.38 -29.23
CA PRO A 265 -58.83 -40.05 -29.33
C PRO A 265 -59.62 -39.86 -30.63
N ARG A 266 -60.71 -39.09 -30.57
CA ARG A 266 -61.35 -38.47 -31.74
C ARG A 266 -61.49 -36.97 -31.51
N ALA A 267 -60.83 -36.21 -32.38
CA ALA A 267 -61.07 -34.80 -32.61
C ALA A 267 -62.27 -34.60 -33.54
N HIS A 268 -62.98 -33.49 -33.42
CA HIS A 268 -63.45 -32.67 -34.55
C HIS A 268 -64.22 -31.42 -34.10
N GLY A 269 -63.94 -30.30 -34.79
CA GLY A 269 -64.86 -29.19 -35.08
C GLY A 269 -65.26 -28.31 -33.89
N GLY A 270 -64.86 -27.04 -33.78
CA GLY A 270 -64.93 -26.01 -34.80
C GLY A 270 -66.32 -25.38 -34.83
N HIS A 271 -66.52 -24.21 -34.20
CA HIS A 271 -67.18 -23.05 -34.80
C HIS A 271 -67.24 -21.82 -33.88
N ARG A 272 -67.23 -20.67 -34.58
CA ARG A 272 -67.13 -19.27 -34.18
C ARG A 272 -68.37 -18.71 -33.45
N ARG A 273 -68.16 -17.68 -32.62
CA ARG A 273 -68.73 -16.29 -32.63
C ARG A 273 -68.89 -15.76 -31.18
N ARG A 274 -68.12 -14.74 -30.77
CA ARG A 274 -68.47 -13.29 -30.66
C ARG A 274 -69.73 -12.98 -29.82
N HIS A 275 -69.56 -12.46 -28.60
CA HIS A 275 -69.90 -11.08 -28.15
C HIS A 275 -70.08 -10.99 -26.60
N HIS A 276 -69.19 -10.22 -25.95
CA HIS A 276 -69.42 -9.12 -24.99
C HIS A 276 -70.32 -9.27 -23.72
N PRO A 277 -70.20 -8.35 -22.74
CA PRO A 277 -69.64 -8.64 -21.41
C PRO A 277 -70.69 -8.79 -20.31
N GLY A 278 -70.39 -9.57 -19.28
CA GLY A 278 -71.22 -9.69 -18.09
C GLY A 278 -70.37 -9.75 -16.82
N HIS A 279 -70.55 -8.76 -15.94
CA HIS A 279 -70.14 -8.80 -14.54
C HIS A 279 -70.55 -10.12 -13.86
N PRO A 280 -69.73 -10.64 -12.93
CA PRO A 280 -70.30 -10.95 -11.61
C PRO A 280 -69.38 -10.44 -10.48
N ARG A 281 -69.92 -9.62 -9.58
CA ARG A 281 -70.46 -10.04 -8.26
C ARG A 281 -69.39 -10.62 -7.32
N ARG A 282 -69.08 -9.80 -6.31
CA ARG A 282 -68.31 -10.11 -5.09
C ARG A 282 -68.86 -11.38 -4.43
N GLY A 283 -68.03 -12.41 -4.34
CA GLY A 283 -68.16 -13.51 -3.37
C GLY A 283 -67.39 -13.17 -2.07
N PRO A 284 -67.76 -13.79 -0.93
CA PRO A 284 -67.29 -13.37 0.38
C PRO A 284 -65.79 -13.67 0.57
N ALA A 285 -65.14 -12.76 1.28
CA ALA A 285 -63.73 -12.80 1.65
C ALA A 285 -63.43 -14.03 2.52
N GLY A 286 -63.08 -15.14 1.88
CA GLY A 286 -62.34 -16.21 2.52
C GLY A 286 -60.94 -15.72 2.86
N ARG A 287 -60.61 -15.73 4.16
CA ARG A 287 -59.25 -15.54 4.70
C ARG A 287 -58.23 -16.28 3.81
N ARG A 288 -57.53 -15.53 2.96
CA ARG A 288 -56.28 -16.01 2.36
C ARG A 288 -55.26 -16.03 3.49
N GLY A 289 -55.08 -17.20 4.10
CA GLY A 289 -53.87 -17.49 4.87
C GLY A 289 -52.68 -17.13 3.98
N ARG A 290 -51.73 -16.35 4.51
CA ARG A 290 -50.45 -16.10 3.87
C ARG A 290 -49.85 -17.46 3.50
N ALA A 291 -49.83 -17.79 2.21
CA ALA A 291 -49.03 -18.90 1.72
C ALA A 291 -47.59 -18.62 2.18
N GLY A 292 -47.06 -19.48 3.05
CA GLY A 292 -45.68 -19.38 3.50
C GLY A 292 -44.79 -19.32 2.27
N GLN A 293 -44.04 -18.22 2.11
CA GLN A 293 -43.09 -18.11 1.02
C GLN A 293 -42.08 -19.23 1.17
N VAL A 294 -42.04 -20.13 0.19
CA VAL A 294 -41.09 -21.25 0.17
C VAL A 294 -39.73 -20.66 -0.19
N ILE A 295 -38.87 -20.51 0.82
CA ILE A 295 -37.47 -20.13 0.61
C ILE A 295 -36.73 -21.34 0.04
N THR A 296 -36.20 -21.21 -1.17
CA THR A 296 -35.43 -22.29 -1.81
C THR A 296 -34.01 -22.38 -1.18
N PRO A 297 -33.41 -23.58 -1.13
CA PRO A 297 -32.03 -23.76 -0.66
C PRO A 297 -31.03 -22.87 -1.40
N ASP A 298 -31.21 -22.68 -2.71
CA ASP A 298 -30.34 -21.84 -3.54
C ASP A 298 -30.41 -20.36 -3.16
N ASN A 299 -31.62 -19.85 -2.87
CA ASN A 299 -31.80 -18.48 -2.41
C ASN A 299 -31.13 -18.26 -1.04
N ALA A 300 -31.29 -19.21 -0.12
CA ALA A 300 -30.65 -19.18 1.19
C ALA A 300 -29.11 -19.23 1.07
N ALA A 301 -28.58 -20.12 0.23
CA ALA A 301 -27.14 -20.22 -0.01
C ALA A 301 -26.56 -18.97 -0.68
N SER A 302 -27.30 -18.36 -1.62
CA SER A 302 -26.93 -17.07 -2.22
C SER A 302 -26.87 -15.96 -1.18
N ALA A 303 -27.89 -15.84 -0.32
CA ALA A 303 -27.93 -14.84 0.74
C ALA A 303 -26.79 -15.04 1.75
N ARG A 304 -26.50 -16.29 2.13
CA ARG A 304 -25.39 -16.64 3.03
C ARG A 304 -24.04 -16.22 2.46
N ARG A 305 -23.76 -16.50 1.18
CA ARG A 305 -22.51 -16.07 0.53
C ARG A 305 -22.36 -14.55 0.52
N SER A 306 -23.44 -13.82 0.23
CA SER A 306 -23.41 -12.35 0.26
C SER A 306 -23.08 -11.83 1.67
N TRP A 307 -23.66 -12.43 2.71
CA TRP A 307 -23.41 -12.10 4.11
C TRP A 307 -21.95 -12.37 4.55
N GLU A 308 -21.41 -13.55 4.21
CA GLU A 308 -20.03 -13.94 4.58
C GLU A 308 -18.94 -13.11 3.91
N SER A 309 -19.29 -12.38 2.84
CA SER A 309 -18.37 -11.51 2.10
C SER A 309 -18.36 -10.05 2.57
N ARG A 310 -19.22 -9.67 3.54
CA ARG A 310 -19.46 -8.26 3.92
C ARG A 310 -19.33 -8.00 5.42
N GLY A 311 -18.37 -8.64 6.09
CA GLY A 311 -18.19 -8.44 7.53
C GLY A 311 -19.26 -9.10 8.42
N ARG A 312 -20.09 -9.99 7.86
CA ARG A 312 -21.12 -10.76 8.61
C ARG A 312 -22.09 -9.86 9.41
N PRO A 313 -22.76 -8.89 8.76
CA PRO A 313 -23.62 -7.94 9.47
C PRO A 313 -24.80 -8.64 10.13
N HIS A 314 -25.22 -8.14 11.29
CA HIS A 314 -26.38 -8.71 12.01
C HIS A 314 -27.66 -8.66 11.16
N ARG A 315 -27.83 -7.58 10.40
CA ARG A 315 -29.02 -7.30 9.59
C ARG A 315 -28.60 -6.91 8.19
N MET A 316 -29.17 -7.58 7.19
CA MET A 316 -28.86 -7.31 5.79
C MET A 316 -30.11 -7.45 4.91
N ALA A 317 -30.29 -6.49 4.01
CA ALA A 317 -31.32 -6.49 3.00
C ALA A 317 -30.68 -6.62 1.60
N ILE A 318 -30.99 -7.71 0.89
CA ILE A 318 -30.52 -7.90 -0.49
C ILE A 318 -31.64 -7.49 -1.44
N VAL A 319 -31.42 -6.38 -2.14
CA VAL A 319 -32.34 -5.83 -3.13
C VAL A 319 -32.13 -6.53 -4.46
N ARG A 320 -33.15 -7.26 -4.90
CA ARG A 320 -33.22 -7.93 -6.21
C ARG A 320 -34.27 -7.24 -7.09
N ASP A 321 -34.36 -7.66 -8.35
CA ASP A 321 -35.29 -7.07 -9.32
C ASP A 321 -36.73 -7.00 -8.77
N TYR A 322 -37.32 -8.15 -8.42
CA TYR A 322 -38.72 -8.23 -8.02
C TYR A 322 -38.93 -8.63 -6.56
N ARG A 323 -37.86 -8.65 -5.76
CA ARG A 323 -37.95 -8.93 -4.32
C ARG A 323 -36.82 -8.32 -3.51
N ILE A 324 -37.03 -8.20 -2.21
CA ILE A 324 -36.02 -7.89 -1.22
C ILE A 324 -35.90 -9.10 -0.28
N ASP A 325 -34.70 -9.66 -0.19
CA ASP A 325 -34.41 -10.75 0.73
C ASP A 325 -33.95 -10.16 2.08
N ILE A 326 -34.63 -10.53 3.17
CA ILE A 326 -34.33 -10.08 4.54
C ILE A 326 -33.48 -11.16 5.21
N VAL A 327 -32.26 -10.78 5.63
CA VAL A 327 -31.26 -11.69 6.16
C VAL A 327 -30.85 -11.25 7.56
N THR A 328 -30.93 -12.17 8.53
CA THR A 328 -30.55 -11.93 9.93
C THR A 328 -29.51 -12.96 10.35
N ASP A 329 -28.36 -12.51 10.82
CA ASP A 329 -27.21 -13.35 11.20
C ASP A 329 -26.85 -14.42 10.14
N GLY A 330 -26.94 -13.99 8.87
CA GLY A 330 -26.66 -14.80 7.70
C GLY A 330 -27.73 -15.85 7.34
N ARG A 331 -28.90 -15.82 7.99
CA ARG A 331 -30.06 -16.65 7.63
C ARG A 331 -31.09 -15.81 6.89
N LEU A 332 -31.52 -16.28 5.71
CA LEU A 332 -32.66 -15.70 4.98
C LEU A 332 -33.96 -15.98 5.75
N THR A 333 -34.58 -14.93 6.31
CA THR A 333 -35.76 -15.04 7.19
C THR A 333 -37.07 -14.71 6.48
N ARG A 334 -37.05 -13.77 5.53
CA ARG A 334 -38.26 -13.30 4.82
C ARG A 334 -37.91 -12.81 3.42
N GLN A 335 -38.86 -12.91 2.49
CA GLN A 335 -38.76 -12.27 1.18
C GLN A 335 -39.93 -11.30 1.00
N VAL A 336 -39.67 -10.12 0.46
CA VAL A 336 -40.72 -9.12 0.23
C VAL A 336 -40.77 -8.82 -1.26
N GLY A 337 -41.93 -9.04 -1.88
CA GLY A 337 -42.11 -8.74 -3.30
C GLY A 337 -42.09 -7.23 -3.56
N ARG A 338 -41.53 -6.81 -4.69
CA ARG A 338 -41.52 -5.42 -5.16
C ARG A 338 -41.80 -5.35 -6.66
N ALA A 339 -42.20 -4.17 -7.15
CA ALA A 339 -42.69 -3.97 -8.51
C ALA A 339 -41.61 -3.92 -9.61
N GLY A 340 -40.32 -4.14 -9.30
CA GLY A 340 -39.22 -3.90 -10.23
C GLY A 340 -38.74 -2.45 -10.23
N GLY A 341 -37.66 -2.16 -10.98
CA GLY A 341 -37.16 -0.80 -11.23
C GLY A 341 -36.25 -0.22 -10.14
N THR A 342 -36.17 1.12 -10.08
CA THR A 342 -35.37 1.85 -9.09
C THR A 342 -35.98 1.72 -7.68
N VAL A 343 -35.15 1.46 -6.68
CA VAL A 343 -35.54 1.49 -5.25
C VAL A 343 -35.28 2.86 -4.66
N GLY A 344 -36.27 3.42 -3.98
CA GLY A 344 -36.09 4.55 -3.07
C GLY A 344 -36.19 4.15 -1.60
N ILE A 345 -35.92 5.10 -0.71
CA ILE A 345 -36.03 4.91 0.74
C ILE A 345 -37.45 4.49 1.17
N THR A 346 -38.49 5.00 0.52
CA THR A 346 -39.90 4.62 0.79
C THR A 346 -40.20 3.17 0.42
N ASP A 347 -39.51 2.61 -0.59
CA ASP A 347 -39.66 1.20 -0.95
C ASP A 347 -38.96 0.29 0.06
N LEU A 348 -37.82 0.74 0.60
CA LEU A 348 -37.13 0.08 1.70
C LEU A 348 -37.99 0.13 2.98
N ASP A 349 -38.53 1.28 3.35
CA ASP A 349 -39.37 1.47 4.54
C ASP A 349 -40.61 0.55 4.52
N ARG A 350 -41.24 0.37 3.34
CA ARG A 350 -42.37 -0.56 3.18
C ARG A 350 -41.96 -2.04 3.28
N ALA A 351 -40.70 -2.37 3.02
CA ALA A 351 -40.21 -3.75 2.96
C ALA A 351 -39.51 -4.22 4.23
N LEU A 352 -38.72 -3.33 4.84
CA LEU A 352 -37.90 -3.62 6.01
C LEU A 352 -38.75 -3.59 7.30
N PRO A 353 -38.35 -4.31 8.35
CA PRO A 353 -38.91 -4.11 9.68
C PRO A 353 -38.69 -2.67 10.15
N SER A 354 -39.65 -2.12 10.92
CA SER A 354 -39.52 -0.77 11.50
C SER A 354 -38.38 -0.65 12.52
N SER A 355 -37.84 -1.78 13.00
CA SER A 355 -36.62 -1.79 13.82
C SER A 355 -35.33 -1.67 13.00
N TRP A 356 -35.39 -1.81 11.68
CA TRP A 356 -34.22 -1.73 10.78
C TRP A 356 -34.18 -0.43 10.00
N LEU A 357 -35.34 0.18 9.76
CA LEU A 357 -35.43 1.46 9.09
C LEU A 357 -36.55 2.26 9.73
N THR A 358 -36.21 3.46 10.19
CA THR A 358 -37.17 4.47 10.62
C THR A 358 -37.01 5.70 9.74
N VAL A 359 -38.12 6.36 9.43
CA VAL A 359 -38.11 7.63 8.70
C VAL A 359 -38.95 8.63 9.49
N ASP A 360 -38.29 9.65 10.01
CA ASP A 360 -38.93 10.70 10.81
C ASP A 360 -38.33 12.08 10.50
N GLY A 361 -39.19 13.09 10.38
CA GLY A 361 -38.74 14.48 10.22
C GLY A 361 -37.77 14.75 9.07
N GLY A 362 -37.80 13.95 7.99
CA GLY A 362 -36.84 14.06 6.88
C GLY A 362 -35.50 13.35 7.10
N THR A 363 -35.35 12.63 8.22
CA THR A 363 -34.21 11.78 8.53
C THR A 363 -34.61 10.32 8.42
N ALA A 364 -33.83 9.52 7.69
CA ALA A 364 -33.97 8.07 7.67
C ALA A 364 -32.82 7.45 8.46
N THR A 365 -33.12 6.60 9.44
CA THR A 365 -32.12 5.86 10.21
C THR A 365 -32.16 4.40 9.83
N LEU A 366 -31.09 3.93 9.19
CA LEU A 366 -30.95 2.57 8.65
C LEU A 366 -29.99 1.76 9.52
N ASP A 367 -30.52 0.71 10.15
CA ASP A 367 -29.82 -0.29 10.97
C ASP A 367 -29.85 -1.66 10.26
N ALA A 368 -29.46 -1.66 8.99
CA ALA A 368 -29.26 -2.86 8.18
C ALA A 368 -28.36 -2.57 6.98
N THR A 369 -27.42 -3.47 6.69
CA THR A 369 -26.62 -3.40 5.47
C THR A 369 -27.51 -3.59 4.23
N VAL A 370 -27.44 -2.69 3.27
CA VAL A 370 -28.21 -2.78 2.01
C VAL A 370 -27.29 -3.24 0.88
N VAL A 371 -27.68 -4.29 0.16
CA VAL A 371 -26.90 -4.87 -0.93
C VAL A 371 -27.75 -4.97 -2.18
N LEU A 372 -27.36 -4.28 -3.24
CA LEU A 372 -28.00 -4.40 -4.54
C LEU A 372 -27.42 -5.60 -5.31
N VAL A 373 -28.13 -6.05 -6.33
CA VAL A 373 -27.61 -7.00 -7.32
C VAL A 373 -27.49 -6.31 -8.68
N ARG A 374 -26.83 -6.98 -9.64
CA ARG A 374 -26.70 -6.49 -11.02
C ARG A 374 -28.06 -6.10 -11.59
N ASN A 375 -28.07 -5.00 -12.37
CA ASN A 375 -29.25 -4.39 -13.01
C ASN A 375 -30.29 -3.78 -12.07
N VAL A 376 -30.06 -3.78 -10.75
CA VAL A 376 -30.88 -3.02 -9.80
C VAL A 376 -30.28 -1.63 -9.61
N SER A 377 -31.13 -0.62 -9.66
CA SER A 377 -30.80 0.75 -9.28
C SER A 377 -31.43 1.11 -7.94
N MET A 378 -30.70 1.86 -7.12
CA MET A 378 -31.24 2.55 -5.94
C MET A 378 -30.97 4.04 -6.09
N ARG A 379 -31.98 4.88 -5.80
CA ARG A 379 -31.84 6.33 -5.81
C ARG A 379 -32.25 6.90 -4.46
N LEU A 380 -31.37 7.72 -3.88
CA LEU A 380 -31.61 8.44 -2.63
C LEU A 380 -31.42 9.93 -2.91
N ALA A 381 -32.51 10.69 -2.87
CA ALA A 381 -32.51 12.11 -3.23
C ALA A 381 -33.09 12.96 -2.09
N GLY A 382 -32.37 14.03 -1.73
CA GLY A 382 -32.80 14.99 -0.70
C GLY A 382 -33.52 16.23 -1.25
N SER A 383 -33.18 16.68 -2.46
CA SER A 383 -33.87 17.83 -3.08
C SER A 383 -35.21 17.39 -3.71
N GLY A 384 -36.33 17.84 -3.12
CA GLY A 384 -37.69 17.43 -3.52
C GLY A 384 -38.11 16.01 -3.08
N GLY A 385 -37.24 15.28 -2.37
CA GLY A 385 -37.53 13.99 -1.75
C GLY A 385 -38.00 14.10 -0.30
N SER A 386 -38.48 13.00 0.28
CA SER A 386 -38.96 12.96 1.68
C SER A 386 -37.84 12.81 2.71
N VAL A 387 -36.58 12.60 2.30
CA VAL A 387 -35.44 12.33 3.19
C VAL A 387 -34.24 13.18 2.79
N GLN A 388 -33.83 14.07 3.67
CA GLN A 388 -32.67 14.97 3.51
C GLN A 388 -31.40 14.41 4.17
N THR A 389 -31.58 13.58 5.21
CA THR A 389 -30.49 12.98 5.97
C THR A 389 -30.68 11.48 6.06
N LEU A 390 -29.64 10.72 5.74
CA LEU A 390 -29.56 9.28 5.98
C LEU A 390 -28.53 9.00 7.07
N GLN A 391 -28.99 8.46 8.19
CA GLN A 391 -28.14 7.95 9.25
C GLN A 391 -27.95 6.44 9.08
N LEU A 392 -26.70 6.00 9.05
CA LEU A 392 -26.34 4.59 8.99
C LEU A 392 -25.89 4.14 10.39
N ALA A 393 -26.57 3.15 10.95
CA ALA A 393 -26.19 2.62 12.26
C ALA A 393 -24.81 1.97 12.20
N GLY A 394 -24.10 2.01 13.33
CA GLY A 394 -22.88 1.26 13.54
C GLY A 394 -22.65 0.98 15.02
N GLY A 395 -21.45 0.50 15.36
CA GLY A 395 -21.17 0.09 16.74
C GLY A 395 -19.73 -0.34 16.99
N ALA A 396 -19.55 -1.22 17.97
CA ALA A 396 -18.25 -1.64 18.45
C ALA A 396 -17.54 -2.63 17.51
N THR A 397 -18.27 -3.32 16.64
CA THR A 397 -17.75 -4.37 15.76
C THR A 397 -18.13 -4.13 14.30
N ALA A 398 -17.35 -4.66 13.36
CA ALA A 398 -17.68 -4.59 11.92
C ALA A 398 -19.07 -5.16 11.57
N ALA A 399 -19.61 -6.08 12.39
CA ALA A 399 -20.94 -6.66 12.20
C ALA A 399 -22.10 -5.68 12.51
N ASP A 400 -21.80 -4.59 13.23
CA ASP A 400 -22.76 -3.54 13.57
C ASP A 400 -22.95 -2.52 12.43
N ALA A 401 -22.04 -2.49 11.46
CA ALA A 401 -22.00 -1.48 10.40
C ALA A 401 -23.12 -1.65 9.34
N ALA A 402 -24.05 -0.69 9.31
CA ALA A 402 -25.14 -0.63 8.33
C ALA A 402 -24.71 -0.03 6.97
N SER A 403 -23.79 -0.71 6.29
CA SER A 403 -23.18 -0.25 5.02
C SER A 403 -24.09 -0.38 3.79
N ILE A 404 -23.81 0.39 2.74
CA ILE A 404 -24.50 0.34 1.44
C ILE A 404 -23.57 -0.23 0.38
N HIS A 405 -23.99 -1.28 -0.31
CA HIS A 405 -23.20 -1.93 -1.37
C HIS A 405 -23.97 -2.00 -2.68
N THR A 406 -23.33 -1.58 -3.78
CA THR A 406 -23.92 -1.71 -5.12
C THR A 406 -24.04 -3.19 -5.55
N GLY A 407 -23.17 -4.09 -5.09
CA GLY A 407 -23.19 -5.52 -5.45
C GLY A 407 -23.28 -5.82 -6.97
N GLY A 408 -22.79 -4.89 -7.80
CA GLY A 408 -22.85 -4.92 -9.27
C GLY A 408 -24.04 -4.16 -9.89
N GLY A 409 -24.91 -3.58 -9.07
CA GLY A 409 -25.98 -2.64 -9.47
C GLY A 409 -25.52 -1.18 -9.45
N THR A 410 -26.47 -0.26 -9.37
CA THR A 410 -26.23 1.19 -9.40
C THR A 410 -26.82 1.89 -8.19
N VAL A 411 -26.04 2.75 -7.55
CA VAL A 411 -26.53 3.65 -6.48
C VAL A 411 -26.36 5.08 -6.96
N ASP A 412 -27.45 5.86 -6.88
CA ASP A 412 -27.53 7.27 -7.27
C ASP A 412 -27.91 8.11 -6.04
N LEU A 413 -27.02 9.00 -5.63
CA LEU A 413 -27.16 9.86 -4.45
C LEU A 413 -27.21 11.32 -4.89
N GLU A 414 -28.25 12.05 -4.47
CA GLU A 414 -28.44 13.44 -4.94
C GLU A 414 -28.92 14.37 -3.81
N GLY A 415 -28.15 15.41 -3.50
CA GLY A 415 -28.59 16.46 -2.58
C GLY A 415 -28.90 15.97 -1.17
N ILE A 416 -28.25 14.91 -0.70
CA ILE A 416 -28.51 14.25 0.59
C ILE A 416 -27.28 14.31 1.51
N THR A 417 -27.50 14.37 2.82
CA THR A 417 -26.44 14.18 3.82
C THR A 417 -26.47 12.75 4.34
N ILE A 418 -25.33 12.06 4.36
CA ILE A 418 -25.17 10.72 4.91
C ILE A 418 -24.20 10.80 6.09
N THR A 419 -24.56 10.22 7.23
CA THR A 419 -23.70 10.17 8.41
C THR A 419 -23.86 8.85 9.17
N SER A 420 -22.94 8.54 10.06
CA SER A 420 -23.11 7.41 10.98
C SER A 420 -23.93 7.81 12.21
N VAL A 421 -24.50 6.81 12.88
CA VAL A 421 -25.13 6.99 14.19
C VAL A 421 -24.86 5.76 15.05
N ASP A 422 -24.52 5.99 16.31
CA ASP A 422 -24.54 4.97 17.34
C ASP A 422 -25.99 4.86 17.85
N PRO A 423 -26.65 3.70 17.69
CA PRO A 423 -28.04 3.52 18.10
C PRO A 423 -28.26 3.65 19.62
N ASP A 424 -27.23 3.45 20.44
CA ASP A 424 -27.33 3.55 21.90
C ASP A 424 -27.29 5.00 22.39
N THR A 425 -26.48 5.85 21.73
CA THR A 425 -26.26 7.25 22.15
C THR A 425 -26.96 8.28 21.26
N GLY A 426 -27.35 7.91 20.04
CA GLY A 426 -27.89 8.80 19.02
C GLY A 426 -26.88 9.81 18.46
N GLN A 427 -25.59 9.64 18.77
CA GLN A 427 -24.50 10.51 18.29
C GLN A 427 -23.77 9.88 17.10
N PRO A 428 -23.04 10.67 16.28
CA PRO A 428 -22.14 10.11 15.28
C PRO A 428 -21.08 9.20 15.92
N LEU A 429 -20.68 8.15 15.20
CA LEU A 429 -19.66 7.22 15.70
C LEU A 429 -18.29 7.92 15.79
N PRO A 430 -17.51 7.66 16.86
CA PRO A 430 -16.16 8.20 16.99
C PRO A 430 -15.23 7.59 15.92
N ALA A 431 -14.15 8.31 15.56
CA ALA A 431 -13.29 7.94 14.43
C ALA A 431 -12.58 6.58 14.59
N ASP A 432 -12.41 6.11 15.82
CA ASP A 432 -11.78 4.84 16.19
C ASP A 432 -12.76 3.64 16.27
N ALA A 433 -14.07 3.89 16.12
CA ALA A 433 -15.07 2.82 16.12
C ALA A 433 -14.85 1.84 14.96
N LYS A 434 -14.87 0.55 15.28
CA LYS A 434 -14.65 -0.54 14.30
C LYS A 434 -15.89 -0.88 13.48
N GLY A 435 -17.08 -0.59 13.99
CA GLY A 435 -18.35 -0.81 13.31
C GLY A 435 -18.86 0.39 12.51
N ARG A 436 -17.98 1.26 12.02
CA ARG A 436 -18.40 2.43 11.22
C ARG A 436 -18.88 1.99 9.83
N PRO A 437 -20.03 2.50 9.37
CA PRO A 437 -20.59 2.14 8.07
C PRO A 437 -19.74 2.69 6.91
N THR A 438 -19.90 2.10 5.74
CA THR A 438 -19.24 2.50 4.49
C THR A 438 -20.20 2.46 3.29
N ILE A 439 -19.91 3.22 2.24
CA ILE A 439 -20.60 3.18 0.95
C ILE A 439 -19.66 2.57 -0.08
N VAL A 440 -20.07 1.45 -0.68
CA VAL A 440 -19.20 0.63 -1.52
C VAL A 440 -19.79 0.44 -2.92
N ALA A 441 -19.13 1.01 -3.92
CA ALA A 441 -19.23 0.58 -5.30
C ALA A 441 -18.46 -0.75 -5.47
N SER A 442 -19.17 -1.85 -5.19
CA SER A 442 -18.64 -3.21 -5.32
C SER A 442 -18.21 -3.52 -6.76
N ASN A 443 -17.42 -4.57 -6.95
CA ASN A 443 -16.86 -4.94 -8.26
C ASN A 443 -17.89 -4.91 -9.40
N GLY A 444 -17.57 -4.16 -10.47
CA GLY A 444 -18.45 -3.99 -11.63
C GLY A 444 -19.73 -3.19 -11.38
N GLY A 445 -19.89 -2.59 -10.19
CA GLY A 445 -21.02 -1.73 -9.85
C GLY A 445 -20.79 -0.27 -10.22
N ARG A 446 -21.81 0.57 -9.97
CA ARG A 446 -21.75 2.00 -10.26
C ARG A 446 -22.27 2.84 -9.09
N LEU A 447 -21.54 3.89 -8.73
CA LEU A 447 -21.94 4.85 -7.71
C LEU A 447 -21.86 6.27 -8.27
N ASP A 448 -22.98 6.97 -8.33
CA ASP A 448 -23.06 8.37 -8.69
C ASP A 448 -23.50 9.19 -7.46
N ALA A 449 -22.77 10.25 -7.13
CA ALA A 449 -23.08 11.16 -6.05
C ALA A 449 -22.97 12.61 -6.55
N THR A 450 -24.06 13.38 -6.43
CA THR A 450 -24.11 14.79 -6.83
C THR A 450 -24.67 15.65 -5.70
N ASP A 451 -23.95 16.69 -5.29
CA ASP A 451 -24.33 17.58 -4.17
C ASP A 451 -24.55 16.81 -2.85
N VAL A 452 -23.69 15.82 -2.57
CA VAL A 452 -23.79 14.94 -1.41
C VAL A 452 -22.76 15.31 -0.35
N THR A 453 -23.16 15.25 0.92
CA THR A 453 -22.22 15.33 2.05
C THR A 453 -22.21 13.99 2.79
N ILE A 454 -21.04 13.41 2.99
CA ILE A 454 -20.83 12.13 3.68
C ILE A 454 -19.94 12.39 4.87
N ASN A 455 -20.40 12.08 6.08
CA ASN A 455 -19.67 12.36 7.30
C ASN A 455 -19.52 11.12 8.17
N ASP A 456 -18.45 11.02 8.93
CA ASP A 456 -18.35 10.08 10.05
C ASP A 456 -18.42 8.59 9.65
N LEU A 457 -18.02 8.25 8.42
CA LEU A 457 -18.01 6.89 7.85
C LEU A 457 -16.59 6.32 7.70
N GLY A 458 -16.50 5.01 7.43
CA GLY A 458 -15.24 4.26 7.31
C GLY A 458 -14.67 3.89 8.69
N ALA A 459 -13.94 2.78 8.77
CA ALA A 459 -13.36 2.27 10.01
C ALA A 459 -11.84 2.16 9.90
N LEU A 460 -11.11 2.59 10.94
CA LEU A 460 -9.65 2.49 10.96
C LEU A 460 -9.19 1.04 10.99
N SER A 461 -8.07 0.76 10.33
CA SER A 461 -7.37 -0.52 10.50
C SER A 461 -7.06 -0.75 11.98
N ASP A 462 -7.09 -2.00 12.44
CA ASP A 462 -6.65 -2.35 13.80
C ASP A 462 -5.12 -2.32 13.96
N GLY A 463 -4.38 -2.01 12.89
CA GLY A 463 -2.93 -1.86 12.89
C GLY A 463 -2.20 -3.19 13.12
N THR A 464 -2.91 -4.31 13.18
CA THR A 464 -2.33 -5.63 13.46
C THR A 464 -1.63 -6.14 12.19
N PRO A 465 -0.30 -6.30 12.18
CA PRO A 465 0.40 -6.75 10.98
C PRO A 465 -0.07 -8.16 10.57
N GLY A 466 -0.74 -8.26 9.41
CA GLY A 466 -1.22 -9.53 8.85
C GLY A 466 -2.59 -10.02 9.33
N THR A 467 -3.45 -9.13 9.83
CA THR A 467 -4.92 -9.27 9.72
C THR A 467 -5.36 -8.63 8.40
N ASP A 468 -6.40 -9.21 7.79
CA ASP A 468 -6.92 -8.77 6.48
C ASP A 468 -7.83 -7.53 6.61
N ASP A 469 -7.73 -6.83 7.75
CA ASP A 469 -8.54 -5.69 8.15
C ASP A 469 -7.78 -4.41 7.78
N ASP A 470 -7.50 -4.29 6.47
CA ASP A 470 -7.20 -2.98 5.88
C ASP A 470 -8.41 -2.10 6.21
N GLY A 471 -8.19 -0.97 6.88
CA GLY A 471 -9.27 -0.07 7.29
C GLY A 471 -10.23 0.23 6.13
N THR A 472 -11.49 0.46 6.43
CA THR A 472 -12.49 0.80 5.41
C THR A 472 -12.56 2.30 5.20
N SER A 473 -12.69 2.71 3.93
CA SER A 473 -12.90 4.11 3.58
C SER A 473 -14.38 4.47 3.74
N ALA A 474 -14.69 5.77 3.88
CA ALA A 474 -16.08 6.21 3.89
C ALA A 474 -16.78 5.92 2.56
N VAL A 475 -16.06 6.09 1.45
CA VAL A 475 -16.51 5.72 0.10
C VAL A 475 -15.45 4.86 -0.59
N GLU A 476 -15.85 3.69 -1.06
CA GLU A 476 -14.98 2.75 -1.75
C GLU A 476 -15.50 2.42 -3.15
N PHE A 477 -14.60 2.46 -4.12
CA PHE A 477 -14.80 1.90 -5.43
C PHE A 477 -13.85 0.73 -5.63
N HIS A 478 -14.40 -0.44 -5.91
CA HIS A 478 -13.64 -1.67 -6.11
C HIS A 478 -13.43 -1.98 -7.60
N THR A 479 -12.79 -3.11 -7.88
CA THR A 479 -12.32 -3.46 -9.22
C THR A 479 -13.41 -3.41 -10.29
N GLY A 480 -13.14 -2.68 -11.37
CA GLY A 480 -14.03 -2.50 -12.51
C GLY A 480 -15.33 -1.75 -12.20
N SER A 481 -15.42 -1.10 -11.04
CA SER A 481 -16.53 -0.20 -10.73
C SER A 481 -16.33 1.17 -11.39
N THR A 482 -17.44 1.85 -11.64
CA THR A 482 -17.49 3.15 -12.36
C THR A 482 -18.35 4.15 -11.59
N GLY A 483 -18.41 5.40 -12.03
CA GLY A 483 -19.38 6.37 -11.52
C GLY A 483 -18.83 7.78 -11.40
N SER A 484 -19.41 8.58 -10.51
CA SER A 484 -19.03 9.98 -10.35
C SER A 484 -19.25 10.52 -8.93
N LEU A 485 -18.33 11.38 -8.48
CA LEU A 485 -18.45 12.19 -7.27
C LEU A 485 -18.36 13.66 -7.66
N VAL A 486 -19.48 14.37 -7.56
CA VAL A 486 -19.69 15.69 -8.15
C VAL A 486 -20.19 16.64 -7.07
N ARG A 487 -19.44 17.70 -6.78
CA ARG A 487 -19.74 18.61 -5.65
C ARG A 487 -20.02 17.81 -4.37
N THR A 488 -19.22 16.76 -4.16
CA THR A 488 -19.35 15.86 -3.03
C THR A 488 -18.36 16.27 -1.94
N THR A 489 -18.80 16.26 -0.69
CA THR A 489 -17.93 16.43 0.48
C THR A 489 -17.90 15.14 1.27
N VAL A 490 -16.71 14.65 1.59
CA VAL A 490 -16.49 13.53 2.51
C VAL A 490 -15.67 14.05 3.68
N ALA A 491 -16.20 14.00 4.90
CA ALA A 491 -15.54 14.59 6.06
C ALA A 491 -15.54 13.68 7.29
N ARG A 492 -14.54 13.84 8.17
CA ARG A 492 -14.37 13.06 9.42
C ARG A 492 -14.40 11.55 9.18
N ALA A 493 -13.91 11.13 8.03
CA ALA A 493 -13.85 9.72 7.66
C ALA A 493 -12.67 9.01 8.34
N SER A 494 -12.60 7.68 8.27
CA SER A 494 -11.34 6.98 8.55
C SER A 494 -10.35 7.27 7.41
N THR A 495 -10.52 6.62 6.25
CA THR A 495 -10.00 7.11 4.96
C THR A 495 -11.17 7.75 4.19
N GLY A 496 -10.96 8.87 3.51
CA GLY A 496 -12.04 9.60 2.83
C GLY A 496 -12.65 8.83 1.65
N VAL A 497 -11.94 8.78 0.52
CA VAL A 497 -12.39 8.10 -0.70
C VAL A 497 -11.28 7.22 -1.24
N THR A 498 -11.59 5.98 -1.61
CA THR A 498 -10.63 5.06 -2.24
C THR A 498 -11.14 4.55 -3.58
N LEU A 499 -10.35 4.73 -4.63
CA LEU A 499 -10.55 4.12 -5.96
C LEU A 499 -9.54 2.99 -6.15
N SER A 500 -10.00 1.74 -6.13
CA SER A 500 -9.17 0.53 -6.24
C SER A 500 -9.46 -0.22 -7.54
N HIS A 501 -8.56 -0.11 -8.53
CA HIS A 501 -8.66 -0.75 -9.84
C HIS A 501 -9.98 -0.43 -10.57
N THR A 502 -10.38 0.85 -10.56
CA THR A 502 -11.65 1.35 -11.10
C THR A 502 -11.52 1.78 -12.55
N ASP A 503 -12.64 1.88 -13.25
CA ASP A 503 -12.71 2.34 -14.64
C ASP A 503 -13.50 3.66 -14.75
N ASP A 504 -12.95 4.66 -15.45
CA ASP A 504 -13.65 5.87 -15.90
C ASP A 504 -14.43 6.64 -14.81
N VAL A 505 -13.92 6.70 -13.58
CA VAL A 505 -14.56 7.45 -12.49
C VAL A 505 -14.38 8.96 -12.68
N ARG A 506 -15.45 9.74 -12.50
CA ARG A 506 -15.41 11.21 -12.59
C ARG A 506 -15.40 11.85 -11.21
N LEU A 507 -14.31 12.52 -10.86
CA LEU A 507 -14.17 13.33 -9.65
C LEU A 507 -14.19 14.82 -10.01
N ASP A 508 -15.21 15.53 -9.55
CA ASP A 508 -15.43 16.93 -9.92
C ASP A 508 -15.90 17.74 -8.71
N GLN A 509 -15.08 18.69 -8.27
CA GLN A 509 -15.32 19.47 -7.05
C GLN A 509 -15.50 18.59 -5.80
N LEU A 510 -14.72 17.51 -5.70
CA LEU A 510 -14.66 16.63 -4.52
C LEU A 510 -13.87 17.32 -3.39
N THR A 511 -14.43 17.34 -2.19
CA THR A 511 -13.72 17.76 -0.97
C THR A 511 -13.58 16.58 -0.02
N VAL A 512 -12.36 16.27 0.41
CA VAL A 512 -12.04 15.27 1.45
C VAL A 512 -11.39 15.97 2.64
N ALA A 513 -12.03 15.93 3.79
CA ALA A 513 -11.69 16.79 4.93
C ALA A 513 -11.63 16.04 6.26
N ASP A 514 -10.60 16.34 7.06
CA ASP A 514 -10.50 15.86 8.45
C ASP A 514 -10.61 14.33 8.59
N SER A 515 -10.16 13.59 7.58
CA SER A 515 -10.10 12.12 7.66
C SER A 515 -8.97 11.72 8.61
N ALA A 516 -9.12 10.60 9.33
CA ALA A 516 -8.11 10.13 10.26
C ALA A 516 -6.82 9.63 9.56
N GLU A 517 -6.96 9.08 8.35
CA GLU A 517 -5.87 8.60 7.49
C GLU A 517 -5.76 9.48 6.23
N ASP A 518 -5.68 8.88 5.03
CA ASP A 518 -5.61 9.60 3.76
C ASP A 518 -6.97 10.22 3.38
N GLY A 519 -6.93 11.37 2.72
CA GLY A 519 -8.14 12.01 2.19
C GLY A 519 -8.68 11.29 0.95
N LEU A 520 -7.87 11.19 -0.10
CA LEU A 520 -8.22 10.52 -1.35
C LEU A 520 -7.12 9.54 -1.78
N VAL A 521 -7.49 8.28 -1.98
CA VAL A 521 -6.59 7.22 -2.44
C VAL A 521 -6.98 6.81 -3.86
N LEU A 522 -6.00 6.86 -4.75
CA LEU A 522 -6.09 6.46 -6.15
C LEU A 522 -5.15 5.27 -6.33
N ALA A 523 -5.70 4.07 -6.35
CA ALA A 523 -4.97 2.80 -6.31
C ALA A 523 -5.25 1.96 -7.55
N GLY A 524 -4.41 2.13 -8.59
CA GLY A 524 -4.53 1.37 -9.84
C GLY A 524 -5.74 1.75 -10.70
N ASP A 525 -6.26 2.96 -10.56
CA ASP A 525 -7.44 3.41 -11.30
C ASP A 525 -7.13 3.87 -12.73
N GLU A 526 -7.97 3.47 -13.67
CA GLU A 526 -7.85 3.76 -15.11
C GLU A 526 -8.94 4.74 -15.56
N GLY A 527 -8.60 5.65 -16.47
CA GLY A 527 -9.56 6.57 -17.08
C GLY A 527 -10.16 7.65 -16.14
N THR A 528 -9.80 7.67 -14.85
CA THR A 528 -10.33 8.64 -13.89
C THR A 528 -10.07 10.09 -14.32
N THR A 529 -11.12 10.89 -14.31
CA THR A 529 -11.05 12.33 -14.59
C THR A 529 -11.18 13.12 -13.29
N MET A 530 -10.36 14.16 -13.12
CA MET A 530 -10.25 14.89 -11.86
C MET A 530 -10.21 16.40 -12.08
N SER A 531 -11.09 17.13 -11.39
CA SER A 531 -11.09 18.59 -11.38
C SER A 531 -11.54 19.15 -10.03
N GLY A 532 -10.87 20.18 -9.54
CA GLY A 532 -11.29 20.93 -8.35
C GLY A 532 -11.28 20.09 -7.06
N ILE A 533 -10.34 19.17 -6.93
CA ILE A 533 -10.18 18.31 -5.75
C ILE A 533 -9.60 19.15 -4.60
N ARG A 534 -10.21 19.07 -3.42
CA ARG A 534 -9.74 19.73 -2.20
C ARG A 534 -9.49 18.70 -1.10
N ALA A 535 -8.27 18.63 -0.59
CA ALA A 535 -7.92 17.73 0.52
C ALA A 535 -7.37 18.53 1.71
N THR A 536 -8.11 18.58 2.82
CA THR A 536 -7.80 19.47 3.94
C THR A 536 -7.81 18.73 5.28
N GLY A 537 -6.81 18.99 6.14
CA GLY A 537 -6.84 18.52 7.53
C GLY A 537 -6.81 16.99 7.72
N ASN A 538 -6.46 16.20 6.69
CA ASN A 538 -6.43 14.74 6.82
C ASN A 538 -5.19 14.29 7.61
N GLY A 539 -5.31 13.21 8.39
CA GLY A 539 -4.26 12.75 9.31
C GLY A 539 -3.01 12.22 8.61
N GLU A 540 -3.16 11.67 7.39
CA GLU A 540 -2.04 11.29 6.54
C GLU A 540 -1.92 12.19 5.30
N ASN A 541 -1.95 11.65 4.08
CA ASN A 541 -1.78 12.44 2.87
C ASN A 541 -3.11 13.06 2.47
N GLY A 542 -3.05 14.24 1.84
CA GLY A 542 -4.24 14.81 1.21
C GLY A 542 -4.73 13.91 0.07
N VAL A 543 -3.81 13.55 -0.83
CA VAL A 543 -4.05 12.62 -1.94
C VAL A 543 -2.89 11.63 -2.06
N LEU A 544 -3.21 10.33 -2.09
CA LEU A 544 -2.28 9.24 -2.37
C LEU A 544 -2.57 8.64 -3.76
N VAL A 545 -1.55 8.61 -4.63
CA VAL A 545 -1.55 7.92 -5.91
C VAL A 545 -0.61 6.73 -5.82
N SER A 546 -1.14 5.54 -6.05
CA SER A 546 -0.38 4.29 -5.96
C SER A 546 -0.94 3.19 -6.86
N GLY A 547 -0.28 2.03 -6.90
CA GLY A 547 -0.73 0.88 -7.68
C GLY A 547 -0.14 0.83 -9.09
N GLU A 548 -0.82 0.15 -10.01
CA GLU A 548 -0.44 0.11 -11.43
C GLU A 548 -0.83 1.43 -12.12
N SER A 549 0.08 1.98 -12.92
CA SER A 549 -0.13 3.31 -13.49
C SER A 549 -1.18 3.32 -14.61
N GLY A 550 -2.30 3.99 -14.37
CA GLY A 550 -3.43 4.08 -15.30
C GLY A 550 -3.25 5.05 -16.48
N GLY A 551 -2.04 5.60 -16.69
CA GLY A 551 -1.69 6.48 -17.82
C GLY A 551 -2.41 7.83 -17.88
N ARG A 552 -3.32 8.10 -16.94
CA ARG A 552 -4.10 9.34 -16.81
C ARG A 552 -3.30 10.45 -16.10
N PRO A 553 -3.60 11.72 -16.35
CA PRO A 553 -2.97 12.81 -15.63
C PRO A 553 -3.61 12.99 -14.23
N ILE A 554 -2.78 13.38 -13.26
CA ILE A 554 -3.18 13.76 -11.89
C ILE A 554 -3.30 15.28 -11.84
N THR A 555 -4.54 15.79 -11.78
CA THR A 555 -4.79 17.22 -12.03
C THR A 555 -5.78 17.89 -11.09
N GLY A 556 -5.62 19.21 -10.93
CA GLY A 556 -6.62 20.08 -10.32
C GLY A 556 -6.81 19.82 -8.82
N ILE A 557 -5.71 19.66 -8.09
CA ILE A 557 -5.71 19.32 -6.66
C ILE A 557 -5.26 20.53 -5.86
N SER A 558 -5.98 20.85 -4.79
CA SER A 558 -5.55 21.78 -3.76
C SER A 558 -5.52 21.09 -2.40
N THR A 559 -4.41 21.23 -1.67
CA THR A 559 -4.24 20.63 -0.34
C THR A 559 -3.92 21.67 0.72
N ASN A 560 -4.41 21.42 1.94
CA ASN A 560 -4.15 22.27 3.08
C ASN A 560 -4.02 21.48 4.38
N ALA A 561 -2.95 21.72 5.14
CA ALA A 561 -2.82 21.27 6.53
C ALA A 561 -3.04 19.75 6.76
N ASN A 562 -2.59 18.90 5.84
CA ASN A 562 -2.61 17.45 6.04
C ASN A 562 -1.39 16.98 6.86
N GLY A 563 -1.53 15.90 7.64
CA GLY A 563 -0.51 15.42 8.59
C GLY A 563 0.71 14.74 7.93
N ALA A 564 0.61 14.36 6.66
CA ALA A 564 1.73 13.88 5.85
C ALA A 564 1.99 14.79 4.64
N PHE A 565 1.90 14.26 3.42
CA PHE A 565 2.12 15.05 2.20
C PHE A 565 0.80 15.54 1.61
N GLY A 566 0.80 16.72 1.00
CA GLY A 566 -0.34 17.17 0.20
C GLY A 566 -0.69 16.16 -0.90
N LEU A 567 0.30 15.85 -1.75
CA LEU A 567 0.21 14.82 -2.78
C LEU A 567 1.36 13.82 -2.65
N ALA A 568 1.04 12.53 -2.60
CA ALA A 568 2.02 11.44 -2.63
C ALA A 568 1.84 10.58 -3.89
N VAL A 569 2.88 10.49 -4.72
CA VAL A 569 2.96 9.65 -5.91
C VAL A 569 3.92 8.49 -5.62
N VAL A 570 3.39 7.27 -5.59
CA VAL A 570 4.09 6.12 -5.01
C VAL A 570 3.97 4.89 -5.90
N GLY A 571 5.08 4.43 -6.48
CA GLY A 571 5.08 3.23 -7.33
C GLY A 571 4.63 3.48 -8.77
N GLU A 572 4.60 4.72 -9.21
CA GLU A 572 4.03 5.13 -10.50
C GLU A 572 5.06 5.19 -11.63
N SER A 573 4.64 4.97 -12.87
CA SER A 573 5.48 5.02 -14.07
C SER A 573 4.79 5.79 -15.20
N GLY A 574 5.42 6.86 -15.68
CA GLY A 574 4.92 7.64 -16.82
C GLY A 574 3.79 8.63 -16.47
N THR A 575 3.54 8.85 -15.18
CA THR A 575 2.43 9.68 -14.69
C THR A 575 2.73 11.17 -14.83
N GLN A 576 1.72 11.94 -15.27
CA GLN A 576 1.78 13.40 -15.38
C GLN A 576 1.03 14.04 -14.21
N VAL A 577 1.65 15.00 -13.55
CA VAL A 577 1.05 15.78 -12.46
C VAL A 577 0.99 17.25 -12.89
N SER A 578 -0.19 17.86 -12.83
CA SER A 578 -0.38 19.24 -13.28
C SER A 578 -1.48 20.02 -12.56
N GLY A 579 -1.27 21.30 -12.27
CA GLY A 579 -2.29 22.14 -11.66
C GLY A 579 -2.57 21.70 -10.22
N VAL A 580 -1.52 21.64 -9.42
CA VAL A 580 -1.57 21.18 -8.03
C VAL A 580 -1.00 22.25 -7.11
N ASP A 581 -1.80 22.69 -6.14
CA ASP A 581 -1.44 23.72 -5.17
C ASP A 581 -1.49 23.14 -3.75
N THR A 582 -0.34 23.10 -3.07
CA THR A 582 -0.23 22.52 -1.72
C THR A 582 0.14 23.58 -0.71
N THR A 583 -0.51 23.60 0.45
CA THR A 583 -0.23 24.59 1.51
C THR A 583 -0.15 23.96 2.90
N ALA A 584 0.93 24.24 3.62
CA ALA A 584 1.07 23.92 5.06
C ALA A 584 0.84 22.44 5.44
N ASP A 585 1.14 21.49 4.56
CA ASP A 585 1.13 20.06 4.90
C ASP A 585 2.39 19.71 5.72
N GLU A 586 2.23 18.88 6.76
CA GLU A 586 3.21 18.72 7.83
C GLU A 586 4.54 18.07 7.34
N ALA A 587 4.45 17.04 6.50
CA ALA A 587 5.63 16.40 5.92
C ALA A 587 6.13 17.14 4.67
N GLY A 588 5.24 17.63 3.81
CA GLY A 588 5.58 18.43 2.64
C GLY A 588 4.50 18.46 1.56
N GLY A 589 4.76 19.19 0.47
CA GLY A 589 3.77 19.36 -0.60
C GLY A 589 3.64 18.13 -1.48
N LEU A 590 4.73 17.73 -2.15
CA LEU A 590 4.75 16.62 -3.10
C LEU A 590 5.80 15.58 -2.74
N ARG A 591 5.39 14.32 -2.58
CA ARG A 591 6.28 13.16 -2.48
C ARG A 591 6.25 12.36 -3.78
N ILE A 592 7.43 12.03 -4.31
CA ILE A 592 7.60 11.06 -5.41
C ILE A 592 8.50 9.93 -4.91
N SER A 593 7.98 8.71 -4.91
CA SER A 593 8.70 7.55 -4.38
C SER A 593 8.44 6.28 -5.19
N ARG A 594 9.45 5.41 -5.32
CA ARG A 594 9.38 4.16 -6.11
C ARG A 594 8.85 4.39 -7.54
N SER A 595 9.06 5.57 -8.11
CA SER A 595 8.37 6.00 -9.33
C SER A 595 9.33 6.37 -10.46
N THR A 596 8.93 6.12 -11.70
CA THR A 596 9.75 6.39 -12.89
C THR A 596 9.02 7.28 -13.89
N ASN A 597 9.76 8.08 -14.65
CA ASN A 597 9.22 8.89 -15.76
C ASN A 597 8.06 9.81 -15.34
N ILE A 598 8.20 10.49 -14.19
CA ILE A 598 7.16 11.39 -13.66
C ILE A 598 7.38 12.80 -14.18
N ALA A 599 6.37 13.39 -14.81
CA ALA A 599 6.40 14.77 -15.26
C ALA A 599 5.50 15.64 -14.38
N VAL A 600 6.05 16.67 -13.76
CA VAL A 600 5.33 17.63 -12.91
C VAL A 600 5.40 19.01 -13.55
N ASN A 601 4.24 19.62 -13.78
CA ASN A 601 4.14 21.00 -14.26
C ASN A 601 3.07 21.77 -13.47
N ALA A 602 3.07 23.10 -13.57
CA ALA A 602 2.06 23.96 -12.91
C ALA A 602 1.78 23.55 -11.45
N TYR A 603 2.86 23.41 -10.66
CA TYR A 603 2.79 22.97 -9.27
C TYR A 603 3.29 24.08 -8.35
N THR A 604 2.49 24.39 -7.32
CA THR A 604 2.82 25.37 -6.29
C THR A 604 2.85 24.71 -4.91
N ALA A 605 3.86 25.05 -4.12
CA ALA A 605 3.97 24.65 -2.72
C ALA A 605 4.22 25.87 -1.84
N THR A 606 3.34 26.13 -0.88
CA THR A 606 3.46 27.25 0.05
C THR A 606 3.58 26.75 1.48
N ASP A 607 4.59 27.23 2.20
CA ASP A 607 4.85 26.93 3.62
C ASP A 607 4.94 25.42 3.94
N GLN A 608 5.34 24.64 2.95
CA GLN A 608 5.58 23.21 3.09
C GLN A 608 6.88 22.94 3.84
N ARG A 609 6.92 21.93 4.72
CA ARG A 609 8.21 21.51 5.31
C ARG A 609 9.23 21.16 4.21
N MET A 610 8.79 20.38 3.23
CA MET A 610 9.51 20.09 1.99
C MET A 610 8.59 20.37 0.80
N GLY A 611 8.95 21.29 -0.10
CA GLY A 611 8.10 21.62 -1.25
C GLY A 611 7.91 20.44 -2.19
N VAL A 612 9.01 19.84 -2.65
CA VAL A 612 9.06 18.59 -3.41
C VAL A 612 10.10 17.66 -2.79
N PHE A 613 9.71 16.42 -2.53
CA PHE A 613 10.55 15.38 -1.93
C PHE A 613 10.57 14.14 -2.82
N THR A 614 11.76 13.76 -3.29
CA THR A 614 11.93 12.58 -4.15
C THR A 614 12.86 11.59 -3.47
N HIS A 615 12.44 10.32 -3.37
CA HIS A 615 13.24 9.28 -2.73
C HIS A 615 12.90 7.87 -3.23
N VAL A 616 13.62 6.86 -2.71
CA VAL A 616 13.42 5.42 -2.91
C VAL A 616 13.28 5.02 -4.39
N ASN A 617 14.40 4.72 -5.05
CA ASN A 617 14.44 4.15 -6.41
C ASN A 617 13.56 4.89 -7.42
N SER A 618 13.61 6.23 -7.39
CA SER A 618 12.85 7.05 -8.34
C SER A 618 13.75 7.60 -9.43
N SER A 619 13.26 7.64 -10.68
CA SER A 619 14.07 8.14 -11.80
C SER A 619 13.30 8.73 -12.97
N GLY A 620 13.98 9.49 -13.83
CA GLY A 620 13.33 10.10 -15.01
C GLY A 620 12.30 11.17 -14.62
N ILE A 621 12.57 11.93 -13.56
CA ILE A 621 11.63 12.94 -13.06
C ILE A 621 11.90 14.27 -13.75
N VAL A 622 10.86 14.90 -14.29
CA VAL A 622 10.93 16.27 -14.84
C VAL A 622 10.04 17.18 -14.03
N LEU A 623 10.62 18.20 -13.43
CA LEU A 623 9.93 19.28 -12.74
C LEU A 623 10.02 20.54 -13.62
N ASP A 624 8.90 21.00 -14.18
CA ASP A 624 8.86 22.14 -15.10
C ASP A 624 7.94 23.24 -14.57
N GLY A 625 8.51 24.42 -14.28
CA GLY A 625 7.72 25.52 -13.74
C GLY A 625 7.21 25.29 -12.31
N VAL A 626 7.89 24.45 -11.51
CA VAL A 626 7.58 24.24 -10.10
C VAL A 626 7.88 25.52 -9.31
N GLN A 627 6.96 25.92 -8.43
CA GLN A 627 7.13 27.07 -7.55
C GLN A 627 6.99 26.65 -6.09
N THR A 628 8.00 26.96 -5.27
CA THR A 628 7.92 26.74 -3.82
C THR A 628 8.22 28.02 -3.07
N THR A 629 7.41 28.37 -2.08
CA THR A 629 7.61 29.55 -1.22
C THR A 629 7.62 29.13 0.24
N GLY A 630 8.64 29.58 0.98
CA GLY A 630 8.77 29.33 2.42
C GLY A 630 9.30 27.93 2.75
N GLY A 631 8.94 27.43 3.92
CA GLY A 631 9.29 26.06 4.30
C GLY A 631 10.73 25.81 4.77
N ALA A 632 11.08 24.54 5.02
CA ALA A 632 12.45 24.18 5.37
C ALA A 632 13.30 23.96 4.11
N ARG A 633 12.78 23.25 3.10
CA ARG A 633 13.46 22.99 1.83
C ARG A 633 12.51 23.10 0.65
N GLY A 634 12.96 23.70 -0.45
CA GLY A 634 12.16 23.80 -1.68
C GLY A 634 12.08 22.46 -2.43
N LEU A 635 13.21 21.99 -2.96
CA LEU A 635 13.36 20.67 -3.59
C LEU A 635 14.36 19.81 -2.83
N VAL A 636 14.00 18.56 -2.58
CA VAL A 636 14.86 17.55 -1.95
C VAL A 636 14.95 16.32 -2.85
N VAL A 637 16.18 15.99 -3.23
CA VAL A 637 16.51 14.83 -4.05
C VAL A 637 17.34 13.87 -3.22
N GLU A 638 16.73 12.80 -2.72
CA GLU A 638 17.44 11.80 -1.92
C GLU A 638 18.36 10.89 -2.74
N LYS A 639 19.23 10.17 -2.04
CA LYS A 639 20.35 9.41 -2.63
C LYS A 639 19.95 8.36 -3.66
N SER A 640 18.78 7.76 -3.50
CA SER A 640 18.25 6.73 -4.41
C SER A 640 17.43 7.30 -5.57
N THR A 641 17.37 8.63 -5.71
CA THR A 641 16.82 9.29 -6.88
C THR A 641 17.90 9.53 -7.93
N SER A 642 17.57 9.29 -9.20
CA SER A 642 18.50 9.54 -10.31
C SER A 642 17.82 10.08 -11.56
N ALA A 643 18.54 10.76 -12.45
CA ALA A 643 17.99 11.30 -13.69
C ALA A 643 16.77 12.21 -13.44
N LEU A 644 16.96 13.25 -12.61
CA LEU A 644 15.95 14.28 -12.35
C LEU A 644 16.39 15.59 -13.01
N GLU A 645 15.48 16.23 -13.73
CA GLU A 645 15.65 17.57 -14.26
C GLU A 645 14.62 18.51 -13.62
N ALA A 646 15.09 19.57 -12.94
CA ALA A 646 14.25 20.69 -12.58
C ALA A 646 14.56 21.85 -13.53
N LYS A 647 13.53 22.32 -14.25
CA LYS A 647 13.67 23.39 -15.23
C LYS A 647 12.62 24.48 -15.04
N ASN A 648 13.00 25.72 -15.39
CA ASN A 648 12.14 26.90 -15.26
C ASN A 648 11.47 27.06 -13.89
N SER A 649 12.08 26.50 -12.84
CA SER A 649 11.46 26.33 -11.52
C SER A 649 11.99 27.37 -10.53
N THR A 650 11.14 27.80 -9.60
CA THR A 650 11.44 28.81 -8.60
C THR A 650 11.35 28.24 -7.18
N PHE A 651 12.40 28.42 -6.39
CA PHE A 651 12.44 28.03 -4.99
C PHE A 651 12.80 29.25 -4.12
N SER A 652 11.85 29.78 -3.35
CA SER A 652 12.03 31.01 -2.58
C SER A 652 11.78 30.83 -1.07
N GLY A 653 12.52 31.55 -0.24
CA GLY A 653 12.26 31.65 1.21
C GLY A 653 12.54 30.39 2.03
N ALA A 654 13.31 29.42 1.53
CA ALA A 654 13.57 28.17 2.24
C ALA A 654 14.57 28.36 3.39
N ARG A 655 14.19 27.95 4.61
CA ARG A 655 15.00 28.13 5.84
C ARG A 655 16.31 27.34 5.86
N VAL A 656 16.39 26.23 5.12
CA VAL A 656 17.57 25.36 5.06
C VAL A 656 18.23 25.41 3.68
N ALA A 657 17.49 25.03 2.64
CA ALA A 657 18.02 25.03 1.28
C ALA A 657 16.90 25.21 0.23
N GLY A 658 17.14 26.02 -0.79
CA GLY A 658 16.23 26.10 -1.94
C GLY A 658 16.17 24.74 -2.66
N VAL A 659 17.34 24.20 -3.01
CA VAL A 659 17.48 22.85 -3.57
C VAL A 659 18.53 22.04 -2.80
N ALA A 660 18.18 20.85 -2.34
CA ALA A 660 19.06 19.90 -1.68
C ALA A 660 19.20 18.61 -2.51
N VAL A 661 20.43 18.25 -2.87
CA VAL A 661 20.73 17.16 -3.80
C VAL A 661 21.67 16.13 -3.17
N ASN A 662 21.15 14.92 -2.98
CA ASN A 662 21.87 13.71 -2.60
C ASN A 662 21.90 12.65 -3.72
N GLY A 663 21.02 12.75 -4.71
CA GLY A 663 20.91 11.83 -5.86
C GLY A 663 21.98 12.02 -6.94
N ASN A 664 21.81 11.30 -8.06
CA ASN A 664 22.80 11.27 -9.15
C ASN A 664 22.19 11.65 -10.51
N ASN A 665 22.98 12.24 -11.42
CA ASN A 665 22.51 12.74 -12.71
C ASN A 665 21.34 13.71 -12.55
N ILE A 666 21.60 14.85 -11.92
CA ILE A 666 20.59 15.86 -11.60
C ILE A 666 20.89 17.13 -12.38
N ALA A 667 19.90 17.64 -13.11
CA ALA A 667 20.02 18.86 -13.89
C ALA A 667 19.11 19.95 -13.31
N LEU A 668 19.67 21.14 -13.07
CA LEU A 668 18.92 22.35 -12.75
C LEU A 668 19.10 23.33 -13.91
N THR A 669 18.04 23.57 -14.69
CA THR A 669 18.08 24.33 -15.96
C THR A 669 17.17 25.56 -15.88
N GLY A 670 17.72 26.77 -15.86
CA GLY A 670 16.90 27.99 -15.73
C GLY A 670 16.15 28.07 -14.39
N VAL A 671 16.75 27.52 -13.34
CA VAL A 671 16.19 27.53 -11.98
C VAL A 671 16.51 28.86 -11.30
N TYR A 672 15.52 29.44 -10.63
CA TYR A 672 15.66 30.64 -9.82
C TYR A 672 15.52 30.28 -8.34
N VAL A 673 16.52 30.64 -7.53
CA VAL A 673 16.49 30.43 -6.07
C VAL A 673 16.63 31.78 -5.38
N ALA A 674 15.69 32.12 -4.51
CA ALA A 674 15.70 33.37 -3.77
C ALA A 674 15.55 33.20 -2.26
N ASP A 675 16.16 34.10 -1.49
CA ASP A 675 15.95 34.28 -0.05
C ASP A 675 16.03 32.98 0.77
N SER A 676 16.82 32.03 0.29
CA SER A 676 17.00 30.71 0.90
C SER A 676 18.34 30.67 1.61
N ARG A 677 18.43 30.03 2.78
CA ARG A 677 19.69 30.01 3.55
C ARG A 677 20.86 29.52 2.70
N SER A 678 20.72 28.36 2.07
CA SER A 678 21.60 27.90 1.01
C SER A 678 20.80 27.81 -0.29
N ALA A 679 21.32 28.32 -1.40
CA ALA A 679 20.58 28.26 -2.66
C ALA A 679 20.52 26.81 -3.19
N VAL A 680 21.69 26.19 -3.38
CA VAL A 680 21.80 24.78 -3.77
C VAL A 680 22.80 24.09 -2.86
N ARG A 681 22.40 22.96 -2.27
CA ARG A 681 23.26 22.12 -1.44
C ARG A 681 23.43 20.75 -2.09
N VAL A 682 24.66 20.41 -2.44
CA VAL A 682 25.03 19.09 -2.97
C VAL A 682 25.73 18.31 -1.86
N ASP A 683 25.12 17.24 -1.40
CA ASP A 683 25.60 16.43 -0.29
C ASP A 683 26.50 15.27 -0.78
N ARG A 684 27.12 14.57 0.18
CA ARG A 684 28.19 13.58 -0.10
C ARG A 684 27.66 12.35 -0.83
N GLY A 685 28.28 12.05 -1.97
CA GLY A 685 27.99 10.87 -2.78
C GLY A 685 27.11 11.16 -4.01
N ALA A 686 26.58 12.37 -4.11
CA ALA A 686 25.99 12.88 -5.33
C ALA A 686 27.05 13.05 -6.43
N HIS A 687 26.71 12.68 -7.65
CA HIS A 687 27.57 12.87 -8.84
C HIS A 687 26.75 13.20 -10.09
N ASP A 688 27.43 13.78 -11.08
CA ASP A 688 26.85 14.26 -12.35
C ASP A 688 25.76 15.31 -12.16
N ILE A 689 26.08 16.36 -11.40
CA ILE A 689 25.18 17.49 -11.15
C ILE A 689 25.46 18.59 -12.17
N ARG A 690 24.45 18.96 -12.96
CA ARG A 690 24.51 20.03 -13.94
C ARG A 690 23.69 21.22 -13.46
N LEU A 691 24.33 22.38 -13.44
CA LEU A 691 23.70 23.66 -13.15
C LEU A 691 23.83 24.51 -14.41
N ASP A 692 22.71 24.76 -15.09
CA ASP A 692 22.63 25.55 -16.30
C ASP A 692 21.66 26.71 -16.10
N ALA A 693 22.12 27.93 -16.36
CA ALA A 693 21.33 29.16 -16.14
C ALA A 693 20.71 29.29 -14.72
N LEU A 694 21.37 28.76 -13.69
CA LEU A 694 20.96 28.93 -12.29
C LEU A 694 21.11 30.40 -11.87
N THR A 695 20.01 30.99 -11.39
CA THR A 695 20.00 32.34 -10.82
C THR A 695 19.80 32.26 -9.31
N VAL A 696 20.69 32.90 -8.56
CA VAL A 696 20.61 32.96 -7.09
C VAL A 696 20.48 34.42 -6.67
N ASN A 697 19.45 34.74 -5.89
CA ASN A 697 19.18 36.08 -5.38
C ASN A 697 18.96 36.07 -3.86
N GLY A 698 19.84 36.72 -3.10
CA GLY A 698 19.79 36.68 -1.64
C GLY A 698 20.18 35.32 -1.05
N GLY A 699 19.97 35.15 0.26
CA GLY A 699 20.44 33.98 1.00
C GLY A 699 21.82 34.15 1.63
N ARG A 700 22.22 33.20 2.48
CA ARG A 700 23.52 33.21 3.19
C ARG A 700 24.61 32.51 2.39
N ASP A 701 24.26 31.36 1.80
CA ASP A 701 25.15 30.54 1.02
C ASP A 701 24.59 30.39 -0.41
N GLY A 702 25.46 30.49 -1.42
CA GLY A 702 25.09 30.22 -2.81
C GLY A 702 24.98 28.70 -3.07
N VAL A 703 25.92 28.18 -3.86
CA VAL A 703 26.05 26.73 -4.11
C VAL A 703 27.07 26.14 -3.14
N VAL A 704 26.66 25.14 -2.36
CA VAL A 704 27.50 24.45 -1.37
C VAL A 704 27.65 22.99 -1.76
N THR A 705 28.89 22.50 -1.85
CA THR A 705 29.20 21.11 -2.19
C THR A 705 29.96 20.41 -1.07
N ALA A 706 29.52 19.22 -0.65
CA ALA A 706 30.21 18.41 0.35
C ALA A 706 31.45 17.70 -0.24
N ALA A 707 32.48 17.49 0.58
CA ALA A 707 33.65 16.71 0.18
C ALA A 707 33.26 15.27 -0.21
N GLY A 708 33.64 14.84 -1.43
CA GLY A 708 33.31 13.53 -2.01
C GLY A 708 32.29 13.55 -3.15
N THR A 709 31.88 14.74 -3.62
CA THR A 709 31.10 14.92 -4.87
C THR A 709 32.03 14.89 -6.09
N SER A 710 31.61 14.24 -7.19
CA SER A 710 32.37 14.18 -8.46
C SER A 710 31.48 14.51 -9.66
N GLY A 711 32.04 15.09 -10.73
CA GLY A 711 31.29 15.34 -11.97
C GLY A 711 30.32 16.53 -11.93
N SER A 712 30.45 17.44 -10.97
CA SER A 712 29.70 18.70 -10.99
C SER A 712 30.24 19.63 -12.08
N SER A 713 29.37 20.09 -12.98
CA SER A 713 29.71 21.10 -13.98
C SER A 713 28.71 22.26 -13.89
N SER A 714 29.26 23.48 -13.83
CA SER A 714 28.50 24.73 -13.81
C SER A 714 28.76 25.45 -15.11
N ALA A 715 27.71 25.71 -15.88
CA ALA A 715 27.75 26.60 -17.04
C ALA A 715 26.94 27.86 -16.69
N THR A 716 27.65 28.98 -16.49
CA THR A 716 27.07 30.33 -16.33
C THR A 716 26.08 30.50 -15.17
N SER A 717 26.58 30.56 -13.93
CA SER A 717 25.80 31.08 -12.80
C SER A 717 25.90 32.61 -12.73
N ARG A 718 24.76 33.32 -12.79
CA ARG A 718 24.72 34.77 -12.48
C ARG A 718 24.40 34.95 -11.00
N SER A 719 25.39 35.35 -10.21
CA SER A 719 25.18 35.82 -8.84
C SER A 719 24.92 37.33 -8.86
N ALA A 720 23.71 37.77 -8.51
CA ALA A 720 23.48 39.16 -8.13
C ALA A 720 24.07 39.35 -6.73
N THR A 721 25.34 39.75 -6.66
CA THR A 721 26.11 39.80 -5.41
C THR A 721 25.69 40.98 -4.52
N SER A 722 25.44 40.70 -3.24
CA SER A 722 25.95 41.55 -2.15
C SER A 722 26.62 40.69 -1.06
N SER A 723 27.96 40.67 -1.10
CA SER A 723 28.95 40.31 -0.07
C SER A 723 29.32 38.83 0.26
N THR A 724 30.56 38.51 -0.13
CA THR A 724 31.64 37.72 0.53
C THR A 724 31.73 36.18 0.54
N THR A 725 32.79 35.72 -0.14
CA THR A 725 33.68 34.55 0.09
C THR A 725 33.37 33.23 -0.63
N ALA A 726 33.95 33.07 -1.82
CA ALA A 726 34.18 31.77 -2.46
C ALA A 726 35.52 31.18 -1.94
N CYS A 727 35.48 29.99 -1.34
CA CYS A 727 36.68 29.17 -1.09
C CYS A 727 36.73 28.06 -2.15
N ALA A 728 37.69 28.13 -3.07
CA ALA A 728 37.94 27.09 -4.08
C ALA A 728 39.09 26.16 -3.64
N PRO A 729 39.00 24.83 -3.84
CA PRO A 729 40.15 23.94 -3.77
C PRO A 729 40.83 23.81 -5.14
N SER A 730 42.17 23.91 -5.14
CA SER A 730 43.07 23.83 -6.30
C SER A 730 43.21 22.42 -6.92
N PRO A 731 43.35 22.25 -8.24
CA PRO A 731 43.78 20.99 -8.85
C PRO A 731 45.32 20.91 -8.94
N ARG A 732 45.87 19.73 -8.61
CA ARG A 732 47.30 19.38 -8.81
C ARG A 732 47.53 18.94 -10.25
N THR A 733 48.40 19.64 -10.98
CA THR A 733 49.14 19.12 -12.14
C THR A 733 50.63 19.40 -11.98
N ARG A 734 51.42 18.46 -12.49
CA ARG A 734 52.83 18.19 -12.16
C ARG A 734 53.75 18.86 -13.18
N ALA A 735 54.67 19.73 -12.74
CA ALA A 735 55.91 20.09 -13.44
C ALA A 735 56.96 20.62 -12.45
N SER A 736 58.20 20.15 -12.58
CA SER A 736 59.40 20.58 -11.83
C SER A 736 60.36 21.33 -12.77
N PRO A 737 61.46 21.95 -12.29
CA PRO A 737 61.56 22.98 -11.26
C PRO A 737 62.38 24.21 -11.75
N ALA A 738 62.22 25.37 -11.12
CA ALA A 738 63.23 26.44 -11.19
C ALA A 738 63.42 27.10 -9.82
N ARG A 739 64.69 27.17 -9.41
CA ARG A 739 65.22 27.68 -8.14
C ARG A 739 64.99 29.19 -7.96
N ARG A 740 64.66 29.64 -6.74
CA ARG A 740 65.42 30.62 -5.93
C ARG A 740 64.85 30.77 -4.50
N SER A 741 65.73 31.21 -3.61
CA SER A 741 65.85 30.98 -2.16
C SER A 741 65.08 31.97 -1.25
N PRO A 742 65.11 31.81 0.10
CA PRO A 742 64.04 32.21 1.04
C PRO A 742 64.32 33.49 1.85
N VAL A 743 63.29 34.05 2.50
CA VAL A 743 63.44 35.00 3.62
C VAL A 743 62.39 34.69 4.72
N ALA A 744 62.81 34.98 5.95
CA ALA A 744 62.43 34.39 7.23
C ALA A 744 61.15 34.91 7.91
N ALA A 745 60.72 34.14 8.92
CA ALA A 745 59.75 34.49 9.96
C ALA A 745 60.29 35.54 10.96
N PRO A 746 59.43 36.04 11.86
CA PRO A 746 59.65 35.71 13.27
C PRO A 746 58.38 35.35 14.06
N ALA A 747 58.60 34.59 15.13
CA ALA A 747 57.67 34.25 16.20
C ALA A 747 57.57 35.39 17.25
N TRP A 748 56.61 35.30 18.20
CA TRP A 748 56.86 35.32 19.66
C TRP A 748 55.55 35.22 20.50
N THR A 749 55.42 34.09 21.23
CA THR A 749 55.05 33.89 22.66
C THR A 749 53.75 34.47 23.30
N SER A 750 52.83 33.64 23.82
CA SER A 750 52.68 33.07 25.20
C SER A 750 52.08 34.05 26.24
N ARG A 751 51.02 33.75 27.02
CA ARG A 751 50.97 32.81 28.16
C ARG A 751 49.55 32.67 28.78
N ARG A 752 49.19 31.41 29.12
CA ARG A 752 48.58 30.84 30.36
C ARG A 752 47.35 31.48 31.07
N ALA A 753 46.20 30.77 30.97
CA ALA A 753 45.38 30.00 31.96
C ALA A 753 45.52 30.25 33.49
N PRO A 754 44.65 29.74 34.43
CA PRO A 754 43.59 28.69 34.31
C PRO A 754 42.32 28.75 35.26
N ARG A 755 41.41 27.75 35.10
CA ARG A 755 40.55 26.99 36.08
C ARG A 755 39.39 27.70 36.83
N SER A 756 38.09 27.43 36.55
CA SER A 756 37.16 26.31 36.94
C SER A 756 36.65 26.33 38.40
N PRO A 757 35.58 25.59 38.81
CA PRO A 757 34.20 25.38 38.29
C PRO A 757 33.12 25.51 39.40
N THR A 758 31.79 25.40 39.14
CA THR A 758 30.80 24.67 39.99
C THR A 758 29.35 24.69 39.47
N ARG A 759 28.65 23.59 39.80
CA ARG A 759 27.26 23.18 39.52
C ARG A 759 26.19 24.02 40.25
N ARG A 760 24.96 24.09 39.69
CA ARG A 760 23.69 23.53 40.25
C ARG A 760 22.45 24.11 39.53
N SER A 761 21.55 23.24 39.07
CA SER A 761 20.11 23.48 38.86
C SER A 761 19.37 23.43 40.23
N PRO A 762 18.06 23.79 40.41
CA PRO A 762 16.90 23.46 39.57
C PRO A 762 15.76 24.53 39.45
N HIS A 763 14.76 24.22 38.61
CA HIS A 763 13.39 24.76 38.46
C HIS A 763 12.64 25.04 39.80
N PRO A 764 11.48 25.77 39.88
CA PRO A 764 10.34 25.67 38.94
C PRO A 764 9.35 26.87 38.76
N ALA A 765 8.41 26.67 37.83
CA ALA A 765 6.96 26.93 37.91
C ALA A 765 6.32 28.35 38.01
N TRP A 766 5.41 28.58 37.05
CA TRP A 766 4.05 29.16 37.14
C TRP A 766 3.88 30.69 37.25
N GLY A 767 2.99 31.24 36.41
CA GLY A 767 2.47 32.60 36.54
C GLY A 767 1.77 33.12 35.28
N SER A 768 0.45 32.98 35.24
CA SER A 768 -0.50 33.43 34.23
C SER A 768 -0.78 34.95 34.22
N ALA A 769 -1.11 35.46 33.01
CA ALA A 769 -1.94 36.64 32.68
C ALA A 769 -1.31 38.06 32.77
N PRO A 770 -1.95 39.13 32.23
CA PRO A 770 -2.43 39.33 30.85
C PRO A 770 -2.06 40.73 30.26
N ALA A 771 -2.35 40.90 28.96
CA ALA A 771 -2.73 42.13 28.23
C ALA A 771 -1.97 43.46 28.45
N ARG A 772 -1.40 44.01 27.36
CA ARG A 772 -1.53 45.45 27.07
C ARG A 772 -1.43 45.75 25.58
N SER A 773 -2.42 46.53 25.14
CA SER A 773 -2.62 47.13 23.83
C SER A 773 -1.61 48.22 23.51
N SER A 774 -1.31 48.42 22.24
CA SER A 774 -1.13 49.77 21.68
C SER A 774 -1.36 49.78 20.16
N ARG A 775 -2.24 50.68 19.74
CA ARG A 775 -2.54 51.10 18.36
C ARG A 775 -1.45 52.03 17.85
N CYS A 776 -1.29 52.12 16.52
CA CYS A 776 -1.20 53.34 15.69
C CYS A 776 -0.66 52.96 14.29
N THR A 777 -1.55 52.81 13.29
CA THR A 777 -1.85 53.73 12.14
C THR A 777 -0.87 53.69 10.95
N PRO A 778 -1.36 53.59 9.69
CA PRO A 778 -0.56 53.39 8.47
C PRO A 778 -0.36 54.69 7.66
N PRO A 779 0.52 54.70 6.64
CA PRO A 779 0.47 55.72 5.61
C PRO A 779 -0.13 55.23 4.28
N ALA A 780 -0.92 56.15 3.73
CA ALA A 780 -1.67 56.25 2.49
C ALA A 780 -1.04 55.76 1.18
N SER A 781 -1.94 55.29 0.32
CA SER A 781 -1.82 55.20 -1.14
C SER A 781 -1.98 56.57 -1.82
N PRO A 782 -1.57 56.73 -3.09
CA PRO A 782 -2.23 57.66 -4.00
C PRO A 782 -2.97 56.93 -5.12
N SER A 783 -4.23 57.35 -5.30
CA SER A 783 -5.15 57.03 -6.38
C SER A 783 -4.83 57.77 -7.68
N THR A 784 -5.06 57.13 -8.82
CA THR A 784 -5.63 57.79 -10.02
C THR A 784 -6.60 56.84 -10.71
N ARG A 785 -7.74 57.42 -11.16
CA ARG A 785 -8.97 56.77 -11.65
C ARG A 785 -8.99 56.65 -13.20
N PRO A 786 -10.00 55.99 -13.80
CA PRO A 786 -9.87 55.21 -15.03
C PRO A 786 -10.31 55.95 -16.30
N SER A 787 -10.01 55.34 -17.46
CA SER A 787 -10.76 55.58 -18.69
C SER A 787 -11.08 54.25 -19.38
N SER A 788 -12.35 54.12 -19.73
CA SER A 788 -12.98 53.02 -20.46
C SER A 788 -12.88 53.26 -21.97
N ALA A 789 -12.59 52.25 -22.77
CA ALA A 789 -13.12 52.13 -24.13
C ALA A 789 -12.99 50.69 -24.65
N SER A 790 -14.09 50.19 -25.19
CA SER A 790 -14.25 48.99 -25.99
C SER A 790 -13.24 48.90 -27.14
N THR A 791 -12.89 47.68 -27.58
CA THR A 791 -13.00 47.21 -28.98
C THR A 791 -12.52 45.74 -29.06
N ALA A 792 -13.40 44.84 -29.53
CA ALA A 792 -13.03 43.66 -30.33
C ALA A 792 -13.59 43.92 -31.75
N PRO A 793 -13.29 43.13 -32.82
CA PRO A 793 -12.38 41.99 -32.97
C PRO A 793 -11.45 42.11 -34.21
N ARG A 794 -10.47 41.20 -34.38
CA ARG A 794 -10.07 40.78 -35.74
C ARG A 794 -9.38 39.43 -35.79
N ALA A 795 -9.93 38.59 -36.65
CA ALA A 795 -9.43 37.30 -37.07
C ALA A 795 -8.20 37.44 -37.98
N THR A 796 -7.29 36.46 -37.89
CA THR A 796 -6.45 36.04 -39.02
C THR A 796 -6.34 34.52 -39.03
N ARG A 797 -6.84 33.95 -40.13
CA ARG A 797 -6.68 32.58 -40.62
C ARG A 797 -5.27 32.36 -41.19
N SER A 798 -4.99 31.07 -41.44
CA SER A 798 -3.92 30.45 -42.27
C SER A 798 -2.71 29.99 -41.46
N ARG A 799 -2.14 28.79 -41.63
CA ARG A 799 -2.30 27.67 -42.60
C ARG A 799 -1.64 26.44 -41.92
N SER A 800 -2.35 25.33 -41.74
CA SER A 800 -2.12 24.05 -42.44
C SER A 800 -0.66 23.58 -42.60
N SER A 801 -0.26 22.58 -41.82
CA SER A 801 0.57 21.46 -42.31
C SER A 801 0.49 20.27 -41.34
N THR A 802 -0.38 19.31 -41.68
CA THR A 802 -0.25 17.88 -41.33
C THR A 802 0.96 17.28 -42.05
N PRO A 803 1.57 16.22 -41.49
CA PRO A 803 1.31 14.87 -42.01
C PRO A 803 1.09 13.86 -40.84
N THR A 804 -0.06 13.20 -40.76
CA THR A 804 -0.34 11.82 -41.23
C THR A 804 0.61 10.73 -40.69
N CYS A 805 0.00 9.87 -39.86
CA CYS A 805 0.48 8.59 -39.34
C CYS A 805 0.89 7.58 -40.43
N THR A 806 1.74 6.62 -40.04
CA THR A 806 1.63 5.16 -40.37
C THR A 806 2.55 4.34 -39.44
N PRO A 807 2.32 3.01 -39.28
CA PRO A 807 2.47 2.29 -37.99
C PRO A 807 3.61 1.26 -37.89
N TRP A 808 3.86 0.83 -36.65
CA TRP A 808 4.32 -0.50 -36.18
C TRP A 808 5.37 -1.28 -36.99
N SER A 809 6.54 -1.50 -36.38
CA SER A 809 7.37 -2.68 -36.66
C SER A 809 8.04 -3.24 -35.40
N ARG A 810 7.88 -4.55 -35.23
CA ARG A 810 8.42 -5.43 -34.19
C ARG A 810 9.96 -5.40 -34.18
N CYS A 811 10.56 -5.45 -33.01
CA CYS A 811 11.88 -6.04 -32.82
C CYS A 811 11.85 -7.00 -31.63
N ALA A 812 11.94 -8.29 -31.95
CA ALA A 812 12.46 -9.32 -31.07
C ALA A 812 13.98 -9.23 -31.07
N VAL A 813 14.61 -9.40 -29.90
CA VAL A 813 15.76 -10.27 -29.56
C VAL A 813 15.90 -10.24 -28.03
#